data_AF-A0A2T0WRD5-F1
#
_entry.id   AF-A0A2T0WRD5-F1
#
_cell.length_a   1.000
_cell.length_b   1.000
_cell.length_c   1.000
_cell.angle_alpha   90.00
_cell.angle_beta   90.00
_cell.angle_gamma   90.00
#
_symmetry.space_group_name_H-M   'P 1'
#
loop_
_entity.id
_entity.type
_entity.pdbx_description
1 polymer ?
#
loop_
_entity_poly.entity_id
_entity_poly.type
_entity_poly.pdbx_seq_one_letter_code
_entity_poly.pdbx_strand_id
1 'polypeptide(L)'
;MKRQLLLLLCFLPILHVAFAQTSPKSTTDIPLSYYMPANFTYDATIPEPQDFFGFQVAEWNAGYDQILRYFEKLAEISPRAHFQIIGHTYEKRPQAILTISSPNNIAQLDQIKEERKKLRDPDANLDYSKTPLVMAAGYSVHGNEASAINSSILAAYHFVAAQDIDEDLENIIIMIDPALNPDGYNRYSSWVNSHRSYNLNGDKENRELSEAWPGGRGNHYWFDLNRDWLLVQHPESRNRVAVFQEWLPNIYLDYHEMGTNSTFFFQPGIPTRDHPLTPKKNMELTEKIGNYHAKSLDEIGSLYHTKESFDEYYFGYGSTYPDIQGSIGILFEQASSRGHLQESDYGPLPFSFTVRNQFRTSISSFEAAVAMREEIVKFMHEYYKESINEASTDSNQAYIFGSQDDAARSFHLAEMVQQHDIDVYALNEDITVNGVNFQKEKAYIVPLNQPQYNLIKAMFETRTEFQDSLFYDVSAWTMPMSFNLDYMAMSSRIMNIADVNKLEKDFKLTNGQLIGEEKDYAFTFEWHDYYAPKLTYQLLKEGYLVRVAHEEFKLADGKEMKRGSIIVSTKLDAEPESKSKLYSILKSLAEENAIKVYGIASGLTGGINIGSPNIDVLKEPKVALLVSNGVNSLEAGEIWHLLDQRIDMPITLLPTERMGSADLAKYTVIAMPNGTYTNLDSNDLGKLKNWISAGGTLIARGNALSVLNKHEVVTFDFRKEDEDAKKELQPYEDYVKNTGARLTRGTIFNAKLDISHPLGYGYSKSEIYSFRNDNQFLAPSKNPYSNPLLYTESPLASGYIHPENLEFAKNSAALQVKSLGRGKVIAFVDSPNFRAIWYGTNKMYLNAIFFGDLIKSGTAD
;
A
#
# COMPACT_ATOMS: atom_id res chain seq x y z
N MET A 1 8.24 -85.55 17.43
CA MET A 1 8.14 -85.55 18.91
C MET A 1 8.67 -84.20 19.39
N LYS A 2 7.84 -83.25 19.86
CA LYS A 2 7.45 -83.07 21.28
C LYS A 2 8.64 -83.36 22.21
N ARG A 3 9.10 -82.51 23.14
CA ARG A 3 8.60 -81.28 23.78
C ARG A 3 9.68 -80.90 24.82
N GLN A 4 9.89 -79.59 25.05
CA GLN A 4 10.03 -78.91 26.36
C GLN A 4 11.17 -79.37 27.33
N LEU A 5 11.86 -78.54 28.11
CA LEU A 5 11.47 -77.40 28.95
C LEU A 5 12.81 -76.70 29.36
N LEU A 6 13.03 -75.42 29.06
CA LEU A 6 12.87 -74.24 29.93
C LEU A 6 13.74 -74.20 31.22
N LEU A 7 14.49 -73.10 31.34
CA LEU A 7 14.87 -72.32 32.55
C LEU A 7 16.38 -72.22 32.90
N LEU A 8 16.93 -71.00 32.68
CA LEU A 8 17.39 -70.03 33.70
C LEU A 8 18.81 -69.44 33.46
N LEU A 9 18.83 -68.10 33.30
CA LEU A 9 19.90 -67.12 33.62
C LEU A 9 21.18 -67.17 32.76
N CYS A 10 21.83 -66.09 32.32
CA CYS A 10 21.65 -64.65 32.45
C CYS A 10 22.68 -63.94 31.55
N PHE A 11 22.38 -62.70 31.17
CA PHE A 11 23.24 -61.60 30.68
C PHE A 11 23.09 -61.11 29.23
N LEU A 12 22.58 -59.87 29.18
CA LEU A 12 22.48 -58.85 28.12
C LEU A 12 23.82 -58.53 27.38
N PRO A 13 23.82 -57.70 26.30
CA PRO A 13 22.70 -56.98 25.70
C PRO A 13 22.51 -57.20 24.18
N ILE A 14 21.29 -56.83 23.79
CA ILE A 14 20.74 -56.69 22.46
C ILE A 14 21.41 -55.50 21.75
N LEU A 15 22.02 -55.74 20.58
CA LEU A 15 22.32 -54.68 19.62
C LEU A 15 21.00 -54.09 19.10
N HIS A 16 20.68 -52.87 19.50
CA HIS A 16 19.79 -52.00 18.75
C HIS A 16 20.52 -51.56 17.47
N VAL A 17 20.28 -52.25 16.36
CA VAL A 17 20.51 -51.66 15.04
C VAL A 17 19.33 -50.73 14.79
N ALA A 18 19.46 -49.49 15.26
CA ALA A 18 18.65 -48.40 14.78
C ALA A 18 18.97 -48.22 13.29
N PHE A 19 17.99 -48.43 12.42
CA PHE A 19 18.02 -47.87 11.07
C PHE A 19 17.88 -46.35 11.21
N ALA A 20 19.00 -45.69 11.52
CA ALA A 20 19.16 -44.28 11.19
C ALA A 20 19.23 -44.20 9.66
N GLN A 21 18.15 -43.76 9.01
CA GLN A 21 18.25 -43.22 7.66
C GLN A 21 19.11 -41.97 7.76
N THR A 22 20.43 -42.13 7.61
CA THR A 22 21.32 -41.00 7.41
C THR A 22 21.02 -40.42 6.03
N SER A 23 20.35 -39.27 6.01
CA SER A 23 20.27 -38.43 4.81
C SER A 23 21.68 -38.20 4.26
N PRO A 24 21.87 -38.24 2.94
CA PRO A 24 23.17 -37.97 2.34
C PRO A 24 23.60 -36.52 2.67
N LYS A 25 24.88 -36.35 3.01
CA LYS A 25 25.54 -35.07 3.30
C LYS A 25 25.40 -34.11 2.11
N SER A 26 24.46 -33.17 2.18
CA SER A 26 24.48 -31.96 1.35
C SER A 26 24.33 -30.76 2.27
N THR A 27 25.41 -30.03 2.58
CA THR A 27 25.40 -28.64 3.08
C THR A 27 24.49 -28.25 4.28
N THR A 28 23.84 -29.18 4.99
CA THR A 28 22.69 -28.88 5.87
C THR A 28 22.96 -28.86 7.37
N ASP A 29 24.15 -29.22 7.86
CA ASP A 29 24.49 -29.09 9.29
C ASP A 29 25.34 -27.84 9.53
N ILE A 30 24.74 -26.66 9.37
CA ILE A 30 25.38 -25.39 9.74
C ILE A 30 25.09 -25.12 11.22
N PRO A 31 26.10 -25.20 12.11
CA PRO A 31 25.87 -25.04 13.54
C PRO A 31 25.52 -23.59 13.88
N LEU A 32 24.83 -23.38 15.00
CA LEU A 32 24.49 -22.04 15.51
C LEU A 32 25.72 -21.11 15.61
N SER A 33 26.89 -21.66 15.92
CA SER A 33 28.17 -20.93 16.00
C SER A 33 28.63 -20.29 14.68
N TYR A 34 28.08 -20.71 13.54
CA TYR A 34 28.33 -20.04 12.25
C TYR A 34 27.72 -18.63 12.18
N TYR A 35 26.59 -18.44 12.87
CA TYR A 35 25.85 -17.19 12.89
C TYR A 35 26.30 -16.27 14.03
N MET A 36 26.44 -16.86 15.22
CA MET A 36 26.64 -16.11 16.47
C MET A 36 27.98 -15.36 16.51
N PRO A 37 28.01 -14.13 17.03
CA PRO A 37 29.28 -13.45 17.30
C PRO A 37 30.13 -14.24 18.31
N ALA A 38 31.45 -14.18 18.14
CA ALA A 38 32.39 -14.81 19.07
C ALA A 38 32.37 -14.09 20.42
N ASN A 39 32.76 -14.82 21.49
CA ASN A 39 32.96 -14.30 22.85
C ASN A 39 31.68 -13.86 23.60
N PHE A 40 30.51 -14.37 23.22
CA PHE A 40 29.28 -14.23 24.02
C PHE A 40 28.99 -15.48 24.85
N THR A 41 28.54 -15.27 26.07
CA THR A 41 28.01 -16.30 26.97
C THR A 41 26.49 -16.31 26.88
N TYR A 42 25.92 -17.47 26.56
CA TYR A 42 24.47 -17.64 26.42
C TYR A 42 23.88 -18.40 27.61
N ASP A 43 22.73 -17.96 28.09
CA ASP A 43 21.95 -18.65 29.12
C ASP A 43 21.40 -19.98 28.58
N ALA A 44 21.94 -21.08 29.09
CA ALA A 44 21.57 -22.44 28.70
C ALA A 44 20.12 -22.83 29.06
N THR A 45 19.39 -22.01 29.82
CA THR A 45 17.96 -22.22 30.08
C THR A 45 17.08 -21.75 28.93
N ILE A 46 17.61 -20.88 28.06
CA ILE A 46 16.94 -20.46 26.83
C ILE A 46 17.22 -21.49 25.75
N PRO A 47 16.20 -22.17 25.19
CA PRO A 47 16.41 -23.21 24.20
C PRO A 47 16.99 -22.61 22.93
N GLU A 48 17.99 -23.28 22.36
CA GLU A 48 18.50 -22.91 21.04
C GLU A 48 17.40 -23.10 19.99
N PRO A 49 17.41 -22.34 18.87
CA PRO A 49 16.42 -22.51 17.81
C PRO A 49 16.28 -23.96 17.33
N GLN A 50 17.40 -24.68 17.17
CA GLN A 50 17.37 -26.08 16.71
C GLN A 50 16.57 -26.98 17.65
N ASP A 51 16.69 -26.80 18.97
CA ASP A 51 15.98 -27.61 19.97
C ASP A 51 14.47 -27.38 19.92
N PHE A 52 14.04 -26.18 19.53
CA PHE A 52 12.64 -25.83 19.38
C PHE A 52 12.05 -26.30 18.03
N PHE A 53 12.72 -25.97 16.92
CA PHE A 53 12.21 -26.24 15.57
C PHE A 53 12.44 -27.68 15.10
N GLY A 54 13.44 -28.37 15.67
CA GLY A 54 13.88 -29.70 15.23
C GLY A 54 14.75 -29.68 13.97
N PHE A 55 15.17 -28.50 13.51
CA PHE A 55 16.04 -28.28 12.35
C PHE A 55 16.89 -27.01 12.56
N GLN A 56 18.03 -26.89 11.89
CA GLN A 56 18.90 -25.71 12.00
C GLN A 56 18.27 -24.48 11.32
N VAL A 57 18.55 -23.28 11.80
CA VAL A 57 18.11 -22.05 11.11
C VAL A 57 18.64 -22.06 9.67
N ALA A 58 17.79 -21.67 8.71
CA ALA A 58 18.05 -21.72 7.27
C ALA A 58 18.15 -23.14 6.65
N GLU A 59 17.97 -24.22 7.41
CA GLU A 59 17.79 -25.56 6.82
C GLU A 59 16.45 -25.65 6.08
N TRP A 60 15.42 -25.06 6.69
CA TRP A 60 14.08 -24.83 6.17
C TRP A 60 13.69 -23.37 6.41
N ASN A 61 12.76 -22.85 5.62
CA ASN A 61 12.10 -21.59 5.93
C ASN A 61 11.11 -21.85 7.08
N ALA A 62 11.33 -21.28 8.26
CA ALA A 62 10.41 -21.45 9.38
C ALA A 62 9.05 -20.82 9.05
N GLY A 63 7.95 -21.56 9.20
CA GLY A 63 6.61 -21.01 9.02
C GLY A 63 6.37 -19.86 9.99
N TYR A 64 5.60 -18.85 9.57
CA TYR A 64 5.34 -17.68 10.42
C TYR A 64 4.77 -18.05 11.79
N ASP A 65 3.86 -19.03 11.83
CA ASP A 65 3.27 -19.57 13.05
C ASP A 65 4.30 -20.29 13.95
N GLN A 66 5.36 -20.87 13.36
CA GLN A 66 6.46 -21.46 14.13
C GLN A 66 7.33 -20.36 14.75
N ILE A 67 7.61 -19.28 14.00
CA ILE A 67 8.37 -18.13 14.48
C ILE A 67 7.64 -17.47 15.66
N LEU A 68 6.34 -17.21 15.53
CA LEU A 68 5.56 -16.61 16.62
C LEU A 68 5.54 -17.50 17.87
N ARG A 69 5.35 -18.82 17.71
CA ARG A 69 5.41 -19.74 18.85
C ARG A 69 6.78 -19.78 19.53
N TYR A 70 7.85 -19.60 18.77
CA TYR A 70 9.20 -19.47 19.33
C TYR A 70 9.34 -18.17 20.13
N PHE A 71 8.85 -17.05 19.60
CA PHE A 71 8.87 -15.76 20.31
C PHE A 71 8.02 -15.78 21.59
N GLU A 72 6.83 -16.37 21.53
CA GLU A 72 5.99 -16.64 22.71
C GLU A 72 6.76 -17.48 23.73
N LYS A 73 7.46 -18.52 23.28
CA LYS A 73 8.25 -19.37 24.16
C LYS A 73 9.37 -18.61 24.86
N LEU A 74 10.08 -17.75 24.13
CA LEU A 74 11.14 -16.90 24.70
C LEU A 74 10.57 -15.95 25.77
N ALA A 75 9.42 -15.32 25.52
CA ALA A 75 8.73 -14.46 26.48
C ALA A 75 8.15 -15.21 27.69
N GLU A 76 7.76 -16.48 27.53
CA GLU A 76 7.27 -17.33 28.63
C GLU A 76 8.39 -17.64 29.65
N ILE A 77 9.60 -17.87 29.17
CA ILE A 77 10.71 -18.40 29.99
C ILE A 77 11.74 -17.35 30.41
N SER A 78 11.79 -16.20 29.73
CA SER A 78 12.76 -15.15 30.03
C SER A 78 12.07 -13.87 30.53
N PRO A 79 12.46 -13.34 31.70
CA PRO A 79 11.95 -12.05 32.18
C PRO A 79 12.42 -10.85 31.34
N ARG A 80 13.31 -11.06 30.36
CA ARG A 80 13.79 -10.02 29.44
C ARG A 80 12.89 -9.78 28.23
N ALA A 81 11.94 -10.67 27.99
CA ALA A 81 11.15 -10.69 26.77
C ALA A 81 9.66 -10.48 27.06
N HIS A 82 9.02 -9.65 26.24
CA HIS A 82 7.57 -9.42 26.27
C HIS A 82 7.00 -9.60 24.85
N PHE A 83 6.09 -10.55 24.69
CA PHE A 83 5.43 -10.82 23.43
C PHE A 83 4.06 -10.15 23.39
N GLN A 84 3.79 -9.40 22.31
CA GLN A 84 2.53 -8.68 22.12
C GLN A 84 1.98 -8.87 20.71
N ILE A 85 0.70 -9.24 20.60
CA ILE A 85 -0.06 -9.15 19.34
C ILE A 85 -0.52 -7.70 19.16
N ILE A 86 -0.12 -7.09 18.04
CA ILE A 86 -0.39 -5.67 17.72
C ILE A 86 -1.59 -5.49 16.78
N GLY A 87 -2.09 -6.58 16.19
CA GLY A 87 -3.24 -6.56 15.31
C GLY A 87 -3.33 -7.82 14.45
N HIS A 88 -4.16 -7.78 13.42
CA HIS A 88 -4.35 -8.92 12.50
C HIS A 88 -4.37 -8.44 11.04
N THR A 89 -3.89 -9.31 10.15
CA THR A 89 -3.93 -9.10 8.69
C THR A 89 -5.32 -9.38 8.10
N TYR A 90 -5.47 -9.16 6.79
CA TYR A 90 -6.69 -9.55 6.06
C TYR A 90 -6.99 -11.05 6.18
N GLU A 91 -5.97 -11.91 6.14
CA GLU A 91 -6.12 -13.37 6.33
C GLU A 91 -6.24 -13.79 7.80
N LYS A 92 -6.46 -12.82 8.72
CA LYS A 92 -6.60 -13.03 10.16
C LYS A 92 -5.34 -13.63 10.82
N ARG A 93 -4.16 -13.45 10.23
CA ARG A 93 -2.90 -13.80 10.91
C ARG A 93 -2.56 -12.73 11.94
N PRO A 94 -2.16 -13.10 13.17
CA PRO A 94 -1.73 -12.12 14.15
C PRO A 94 -0.43 -11.46 13.68
N GLN A 95 -0.35 -10.14 13.76
CA GLN A 95 0.94 -9.43 13.72
C GLN A 95 1.41 -9.24 15.15
N ALA A 96 2.69 -9.49 15.41
CA ALA A 96 3.21 -9.49 16.76
C ALA A 96 4.62 -8.91 16.83
N ILE A 97 4.95 -8.40 18.01
CA ILE A 97 6.27 -7.85 18.34
C ILE A 97 6.80 -8.58 19.57
N LEU A 98 8.09 -8.90 19.52
CA LEU A 98 8.86 -9.30 20.70
C LEU A 98 9.68 -8.09 21.17
N THR A 99 9.34 -7.57 22.34
CA THR A 99 10.10 -6.52 23.02
C THR A 99 11.12 -7.15 23.96
N ILE A 100 12.38 -6.73 23.87
CA ILE A 100 13.49 -7.27 24.65
C ILE A 100 14.22 -6.13 25.36
N SER A 101 14.41 -6.23 26.67
CA SER A 101 15.15 -5.25 27.49
C SER A 101 15.50 -5.86 28.86
N SER A 102 16.06 -5.08 29.78
CA SER A 102 16.27 -5.54 31.15
C SER A 102 14.94 -5.91 31.82
N PRO A 103 14.91 -6.86 32.78
CA PRO A 103 13.68 -7.20 33.50
C PRO A 103 13.02 -5.98 34.17
N ASN A 104 13.82 -5.01 34.61
CA ASN A 104 13.32 -3.76 35.20
C ASN A 104 12.58 -2.90 34.18
N ASN A 105 13.11 -2.79 32.95
CA ASN A 105 12.47 -2.06 31.87
C ASN A 105 11.20 -2.77 31.40
N ILE A 106 11.23 -4.10 31.26
CA ILE A 106 10.05 -4.91 30.90
C ILE A 106 8.91 -4.74 31.92
N ALA A 107 9.23 -4.65 33.20
CA ALA A 107 8.22 -4.41 34.25
C ALA A 107 7.62 -2.98 34.21
N GLN A 108 8.22 -2.05 33.46
CA GLN A 108 7.88 -0.62 33.45
C GLN A 108 7.61 -0.06 32.05
N LEU A 109 7.31 -0.89 31.05
CA LEU A 109 7.17 -0.46 29.66
C LEU A 109 6.17 0.69 29.48
N ASP A 110 5.04 0.66 30.18
CA ASP A 110 4.04 1.74 30.08
C ASP A 110 4.57 3.08 30.61
N GLN A 111 5.32 3.06 31.72
CA GLN A 111 5.98 4.26 32.23
C GLN A 111 7.04 4.78 31.24
N ILE A 112 7.83 3.87 30.66
CA ILE A 112 8.86 4.25 29.69
C ILE A 112 8.22 4.88 28.44
N LYS A 113 7.12 4.32 27.92
CA LYS A 113 6.37 4.91 26.80
C LYS A 113 5.87 6.32 27.14
N GLU A 114 5.26 6.52 28.31
CA GLU A 114 4.79 7.85 28.73
C GLU A 114 5.93 8.86 28.91
N GLU A 115 7.07 8.44 29.46
CA GLU A 115 8.24 9.30 29.57
C GLU A 115 8.82 9.64 28.20
N ARG A 116 8.86 8.68 27.27
CA ARG A 116 9.36 8.88 25.91
C ARG A 116 8.50 9.82 25.08
N LYS A 117 7.19 9.92 25.32
CA LYS A 117 6.34 10.94 24.66
C LYS A 117 6.88 12.37 24.83
N LYS A 118 7.62 12.63 25.91
CA LYS A 118 8.27 13.93 26.15
C LYS A 118 9.38 14.25 25.14
N LEU A 119 9.89 13.27 24.38
CA LEU A 119 10.83 13.54 23.27
C LEU A 119 10.19 14.41 22.18
N ARG A 120 8.85 14.41 22.06
CA ARG A 120 8.08 15.28 21.17
C ARG A 120 7.76 16.65 21.77
N ASP A 121 7.98 16.85 23.06
CA ASP A 121 7.68 18.10 23.74
C ASP A 121 8.92 19.02 23.69
N PRO A 122 8.90 20.11 22.91
CA PRO A 122 10.06 20.98 22.71
C PRO A 122 10.54 21.70 23.99
N ASP A 123 9.67 21.77 24.99
CA ASP A 123 9.92 22.44 26.27
C ASP A 123 10.30 21.45 27.39
N ALA A 124 10.31 20.14 27.12
CA ALA A 124 10.64 19.14 28.11
C ALA A 124 12.13 19.20 28.51
N ASN A 125 12.39 19.19 29.82
CA ASN A 125 13.74 19.07 30.35
C ASN A 125 14.08 17.57 30.55
N LEU A 126 14.77 16.99 29.57
CA LEU A 126 15.13 15.57 29.54
C LEU A 126 16.58 15.31 29.96
N ASP A 127 16.78 14.27 30.77
CA ASP A 127 18.10 13.70 31.04
C ASP A 127 18.36 12.58 30.02
N TYR A 128 19.04 12.92 28.92
CA TYR A 128 19.32 11.97 27.83
C TYR A 128 20.13 10.76 28.29
N SER A 129 20.96 10.91 29.34
CA SER A 129 21.75 9.80 29.90
C SER A 129 20.89 8.74 30.60
N LYS A 130 19.65 9.06 30.98
CA LYS A 130 18.70 8.15 31.62
C LYS A 130 17.53 7.76 30.74
N THR A 131 17.39 8.40 29.58
CA THR A 131 16.30 8.09 28.64
C THR A 131 16.71 6.85 27.85
N PRO A 132 15.97 5.71 27.93
CA PRO A 132 16.32 4.52 27.19
C PRO A 132 16.18 4.76 25.68
N LEU A 133 17.08 4.21 24.87
CA LEU A 133 16.96 4.22 23.41
C LEU A 133 16.05 3.07 22.97
N VAL A 134 15.16 3.34 22.00
CA VAL A 134 14.33 2.29 21.39
C VAL A 134 14.87 1.97 19.99
N MET A 135 15.32 0.73 19.79
CA MET A 135 15.71 0.19 18.49
C MET A 135 14.64 -0.78 18.01
N ALA A 136 13.92 -0.42 16.95
CA ALA A 136 12.91 -1.28 16.34
C ALA A 136 13.44 -1.90 15.05
N ALA A 137 13.07 -3.14 14.79
CA ALA A 137 13.45 -3.89 13.60
C ALA A 137 12.22 -4.56 12.98
N GLY A 138 11.93 -4.20 11.73
CA GLY A 138 10.94 -4.87 10.91
C GLY A 138 11.62 -5.82 9.93
N TYR A 139 11.43 -7.12 10.12
CA TYR A 139 12.03 -8.13 9.26
C TYR A 139 11.12 -8.37 8.05
N SER A 140 11.51 -7.80 6.92
CA SER A 140 10.84 -7.74 5.62
C SER A 140 9.33 -7.54 5.55
N VAL A 141 8.99 -6.49 4.82
CA VAL A 141 7.64 -6.11 4.37
C VAL A 141 7.25 -6.75 3.04
N HIS A 142 8.21 -7.33 2.33
CA HIS A 142 7.93 -8.18 1.19
C HIS A 142 8.04 -9.65 1.61
N GLY A 143 6.94 -10.38 1.56
CA GLY A 143 6.90 -11.73 2.12
C GLY A 143 7.82 -12.76 1.45
N ASN A 144 8.41 -12.45 0.30
CA ASN A 144 9.34 -13.34 -0.40
C ASN A 144 10.83 -13.00 -0.22
N GLU A 145 11.17 -12.19 0.78
CA GLU A 145 12.55 -11.81 1.15
C GLU A 145 12.92 -12.50 2.48
N ALA A 146 12.94 -13.82 2.44
CA ALA A 146 12.82 -14.65 3.64
C ALA A 146 14.06 -14.70 4.55
N SER A 147 15.24 -14.29 4.08
CA SER A 147 16.46 -14.30 4.90
C SER A 147 16.39 -13.29 6.03
N ALA A 148 15.71 -12.15 5.80
CA ALA A 148 15.36 -11.22 6.86
C ALA A 148 14.45 -11.90 7.90
N ILE A 149 13.34 -12.49 7.46
CA ILE A 149 12.37 -13.10 8.38
C ILE A 149 13.01 -14.22 9.22
N ASN A 150 13.87 -15.06 8.62
CA ASN A 150 14.54 -16.14 9.34
C ASN A 150 15.71 -15.65 10.21
N SER A 151 16.32 -14.51 9.90
CA SER A 151 17.35 -13.91 10.78
C SER A 151 16.75 -13.33 12.07
N SER A 152 15.47 -12.96 12.06
CA SER A 152 14.74 -12.52 13.27
C SER A 152 14.76 -13.57 14.39
N ILE A 153 14.80 -14.87 14.05
CA ILE A 153 14.90 -15.99 14.99
C ILE A 153 16.23 -15.92 15.74
N LEU A 154 17.33 -15.68 15.02
CA LEU A 154 18.68 -15.57 15.58
C LEU A 154 18.82 -14.30 16.41
N ALA A 155 18.25 -13.18 15.94
CA ALA A 155 18.24 -11.92 16.68
C ALA A 155 17.47 -12.05 18.00
N ALA A 156 16.26 -12.60 17.97
CA ALA A 156 15.45 -12.84 19.17
C ALA A 156 16.18 -13.76 20.16
N TYR A 157 16.73 -14.89 19.69
CA TYR A 157 17.52 -15.78 20.54
C TYR A 157 18.72 -15.05 21.17
N HIS A 158 19.51 -14.36 20.35
CA HIS A 158 20.72 -13.68 20.83
C HIS A 158 20.40 -12.63 21.90
N PHE A 159 19.45 -11.73 21.64
CA PHE A 159 19.14 -10.65 22.59
C PHE A 159 18.43 -11.14 23.86
N VAL A 160 17.78 -12.31 23.83
CA VAL A 160 17.17 -12.91 25.02
C VAL A 160 18.19 -13.71 25.84
N ALA A 161 19.11 -14.43 25.19
CA ALA A 161 20.00 -15.40 25.84
C ALA A 161 21.40 -14.87 26.15
N ALA A 162 21.91 -13.87 25.43
CA ALA A 162 23.25 -13.34 25.66
C ALA A 162 23.34 -12.59 27.00
N GLN A 163 24.34 -12.94 27.83
CA GLN A 163 24.54 -12.36 29.16
C GLN A 163 25.47 -11.14 29.15
N ASP A 164 26.30 -10.98 28.11
CA ASP A 164 27.29 -9.90 28.04
C ASP A 164 26.66 -8.53 27.69
N ILE A 165 25.37 -8.48 27.35
CA ILE A 165 24.61 -7.26 27.00
C ILE A 165 23.71 -6.76 28.14
N ASP A 166 23.79 -7.36 29.33
CA ASP A 166 22.86 -7.09 30.43
C ASP A 166 22.83 -5.62 30.85
N GLU A 167 24.00 -4.99 30.94
CA GLU A 167 24.14 -3.57 31.30
C GLU A 167 23.60 -2.65 30.19
N ASP A 168 23.81 -3.02 28.93
CA ASP A 168 23.31 -2.27 27.77
C ASP A 168 21.77 -2.29 27.73
N LEU A 169 21.16 -3.43 28.03
CA LEU A 169 19.70 -3.61 28.05
C LEU A 169 19.00 -2.82 29.17
N GLU A 170 19.71 -2.30 30.18
CA GLU A 170 19.13 -1.34 31.14
C GLU A 170 18.82 0.01 30.47
N ASN A 171 19.50 0.31 29.35
CA ASN A 171 19.39 1.58 28.64
C ASN A 171 18.84 1.45 27.21
N ILE A 172 18.53 0.24 26.76
CA ILE A 172 18.06 -0.05 25.41
C ILE A 172 16.83 -0.96 25.46
N ILE A 173 15.83 -0.62 24.65
CA ILE A 173 14.67 -1.45 24.35
C ILE A 173 14.75 -1.87 22.89
N ILE A 174 14.75 -3.17 22.66
CA ILE A 174 14.75 -3.76 21.31
C ILE A 174 13.33 -4.22 21.00
N MET A 175 12.86 -3.93 19.79
CA MET A 175 11.55 -4.41 19.30
C MET A 175 11.74 -5.16 17.99
N ILE A 176 11.28 -6.40 17.93
CA ILE A 176 11.38 -7.26 16.75
C ILE A 176 9.98 -7.57 16.23
N ASP A 177 9.65 -7.05 15.04
CA ASP A 177 8.55 -7.57 14.21
C ASP A 177 9.14 -8.59 13.23
N PRO A 178 8.85 -9.90 13.39
CA PRO A 178 9.51 -10.95 12.61
C PRO A 178 9.08 -11.02 11.15
N ALA A 179 7.91 -10.46 10.79
CA ALA A 179 7.44 -10.40 9.42
C ALA A 179 6.40 -9.29 9.28
N LEU A 180 6.78 -8.18 8.64
CA LEU A 180 5.87 -7.06 8.40
C LEU A 180 4.72 -7.45 7.43
N ASN A 181 4.91 -8.48 6.60
CA ASN A 181 3.88 -9.05 5.72
C ASN A 181 3.74 -10.58 5.92
N PRO A 182 3.03 -11.02 6.96
CA PRO A 182 2.93 -12.45 7.26
C PRO A 182 2.05 -13.20 6.25
N ASP A 183 1.12 -12.54 5.57
CA ASP A 183 0.28 -13.16 4.53
C ASP A 183 1.12 -13.50 3.29
N GLY A 184 1.95 -12.57 2.83
CA GLY A 184 2.92 -12.79 1.76
C GLY A 184 3.95 -13.87 2.14
N TYR A 185 4.50 -13.80 3.36
CA TYR A 185 5.50 -14.76 3.83
C TYR A 185 4.96 -16.17 3.96
N ASN A 186 3.73 -16.33 4.46
CA ASN A 186 3.10 -17.65 4.51
C ASN A 186 2.95 -18.26 3.11
N ARG A 187 2.58 -17.45 2.10
CA ARG A 187 2.48 -17.89 0.70
C ARG A 187 3.84 -18.34 0.16
N TYR A 188 4.88 -17.53 0.41
CA TYR A 188 6.24 -17.81 -0.05
C TYR A 188 6.87 -19.02 0.64
N SER A 189 6.92 -19.04 1.98
CA SER A 189 7.54 -20.11 2.76
C SER A 189 6.90 -21.47 2.46
N SER A 190 5.58 -21.51 2.30
CA SER A 190 4.86 -22.72 1.87
C SER A 190 5.29 -23.18 0.47
N TRP A 191 5.48 -22.25 -0.47
CA TRP A 191 5.97 -22.57 -1.82
C TRP A 191 7.38 -23.14 -1.79
N VAL A 192 8.34 -22.42 -1.22
CA VAL A 192 9.75 -22.86 -1.26
C VAL A 192 9.94 -24.17 -0.50
N ASN A 193 9.29 -24.35 0.66
CA ASN A 193 9.41 -25.60 1.42
C ASN A 193 8.76 -26.79 0.71
N SER A 194 7.63 -26.60 0.02
CA SER A 194 6.96 -27.69 -0.70
C SER A 194 7.67 -28.12 -1.99
N HIS A 195 8.57 -27.28 -2.52
CA HIS A 195 9.34 -27.55 -3.73
C HIS A 195 10.83 -27.81 -3.46
N ARG A 196 11.27 -27.70 -2.20
CA ARG A 196 12.64 -27.99 -1.78
C ARG A 196 13.00 -29.45 -2.02
N SER A 197 14.16 -29.67 -2.61
CA SER A 197 14.76 -31.00 -2.74
C SER A 197 15.65 -31.32 -1.54
N TYR A 198 15.73 -32.59 -1.11
CA TYR A 198 16.67 -33.01 -0.05
C TYR A 198 18.13 -32.87 -0.49
N ASN A 199 18.40 -32.99 -1.78
CA ASN A 199 19.66 -32.57 -2.38
C ASN A 199 19.39 -31.20 -3.01
N LEU A 200 19.95 -30.14 -2.42
CA LEU A 200 19.70 -28.77 -2.90
C LEU A 200 20.17 -28.61 -4.35
N ASN A 201 19.37 -27.90 -5.15
CA ASN A 201 19.68 -27.60 -6.55
C ASN A 201 19.53 -26.09 -6.77
N GLY A 202 20.67 -25.42 -6.93
CA GLY A 202 20.76 -23.98 -7.10
C GLY A 202 20.45 -23.46 -8.51
N ASP A 203 20.12 -24.32 -9.48
CA ASP A 203 19.74 -23.86 -10.82
C ASP A 203 18.56 -22.88 -10.72
N LYS A 204 18.73 -21.67 -11.25
CA LYS A 204 17.71 -20.60 -11.23
C LYS A 204 16.38 -20.99 -11.88
N GLU A 205 16.38 -21.98 -12.77
CA GLU A 205 15.17 -22.50 -13.42
C GLU A 205 14.44 -23.54 -12.55
N ASN A 206 14.98 -23.88 -11.37
CA ASN A 206 14.34 -24.78 -10.42
C ASN A 206 13.00 -24.19 -9.93
N ARG A 207 11.98 -25.04 -9.86
CA ARG A 207 10.62 -24.67 -9.42
C ARG A 207 10.58 -24.09 -8.02
N GLU A 208 11.50 -24.49 -7.13
CA GLU A 208 11.66 -23.88 -5.81
C GLU A 208 11.86 -22.36 -5.89
N LEU A 209 12.65 -21.88 -6.86
CA LEU A 209 13.12 -20.50 -6.98
C LEU A 209 12.21 -19.64 -7.89
N SER A 210 11.17 -20.25 -8.48
CA SER A 210 10.22 -19.63 -9.39
C SER A 210 8.81 -19.66 -8.81
N GLU A 211 8.44 -18.62 -8.07
CA GLU A 211 7.14 -18.49 -7.41
C GLU A 211 5.98 -18.49 -8.42
N ALA A 212 4.88 -19.16 -8.09
CA ALA A 212 3.64 -18.94 -8.82
C ALA A 212 3.12 -17.52 -8.61
N TRP A 213 2.56 -16.92 -9.66
CA TRP A 213 1.77 -15.69 -9.56
C TRP A 213 0.71 -15.84 -8.47
N PRO A 214 0.51 -14.85 -7.57
CA PRO A 214 1.04 -13.48 -7.58
C PRO A 214 2.38 -13.29 -6.85
N GLY A 215 3.03 -14.38 -6.41
CA GLY A 215 4.22 -14.35 -5.56
C GLY A 215 3.92 -13.95 -4.11
N GLY A 216 4.93 -14.02 -3.25
CA GLY A 216 4.85 -13.66 -1.84
C GLY A 216 5.13 -12.19 -1.52
N ARG A 217 5.48 -11.36 -2.51
CA ARG A 217 5.87 -9.96 -2.28
C ARG A 217 4.78 -9.13 -1.59
N GLY A 218 3.58 -9.13 -2.15
CA GLY A 218 2.46 -8.31 -1.65
C GLY A 218 1.66 -8.97 -0.52
N ASN A 219 0.76 -8.21 0.10
CA ASN A 219 -0.16 -8.72 1.12
C ASN A 219 -1.31 -9.56 0.50
N HIS A 220 -2.41 -9.77 1.24
CA HIS A 220 -3.59 -10.49 0.74
C HIS A 220 -4.12 -9.96 -0.58
N TYR A 221 -4.29 -8.63 -0.69
CA TYR A 221 -4.72 -7.94 -1.91
C TYR A 221 -3.56 -7.60 -2.84
N TRP A 222 -2.38 -8.19 -2.62
CA TRP A 222 -1.18 -8.02 -3.44
C TRP A 222 -0.62 -6.60 -3.48
N PHE A 223 -0.88 -5.79 -2.45
CA PHE A 223 -0.25 -4.47 -2.33
C PHE A 223 1.19 -4.60 -1.83
N ASP A 224 2.05 -3.74 -2.35
CA ASP A 224 3.38 -3.52 -1.80
C ASP A 224 3.24 -2.67 -0.52
N LEU A 225 3.38 -3.33 0.64
CA LEU A 225 3.26 -2.68 1.94
C LEU A 225 4.45 -1.75 2.24
N ASN A 226 5.57 -1.83 1.51
CA ASN A 226 6.65 -0.84 1.61
C ASN A 226 6.37 0.43 0.82
N ARG A 227 5.09 0.72 0.55
CA ARG A 227 4.60 1.98 0.00
C ARG A 227 3.47 2.57 0.84
N ASP A 228 3.10 1.88 1.93
CA ASP A 228 1.89 2.13 2.71
C ASP A 228 2.20 2.66 4.13
N TRP A 229 3.46 3.02 4.42
CA TRP A 229 3.84 3.61 5.72
C TRP A 229 3.20 4.98 5.95
N LEU A 230 3.22 5.84 4.93
CA LEU A 230 2.53 7.13 4.93
C LEU A 230 1.04 6.99 4.64
N LEU A 231 0.67 5.99 3.84
CA LEU A 231 -0.69 5.91 3.29
C LEU A 231 -1.64 5.17 4.21
N VAL A 232 -1.15 4.22 5.01
CA VAL A 232 -1.88 3.47 6.04
C VAL A 232 -3.23 2.93 5.59
N GLN A 233 -3.32 2.47 4.34
CA GLN A 233 -4.55 1.94 3.75
C GLN A 233 -4.82 0.48 4.15
N HIS A 234 -3.79 -0.25 4.57
CA HIS A 234 -3.91 -1.65 4.96
C HIS A 234 -3.77 -1.86 6.47
N PRO A 235 -4.48 -2.85 7.06
CA PRO A 235 -4.41 -3.14 8.48
C PRO A 235 -2.98 -3.42 8.92
N GLU A 236 -2.16 -4.07 8.07
CA GLU A 236 -0.76 -4.36 8.39
C GLU A 236 0.08 -3.12 8.67
N SER A 237 -0.18 -2.03 7.93
CA SER A 237 0.47 -0.74 8.10
C SER A 237 -0.15 0.08 9.23
N ARG A 238 -1.47 0.04 9.39
CA ARG A 238 -2.15 0.72 10.50
C ARG A 238 -1.66 0.20 11.86
N ASN A 239 -1.54 -1.12 11.99
CA ASN A 239 -1.06 -1.77 13.22
C ASN A 239 0.37 -1.34 13.53
N ARG A 240 1.29 -1.40 12.56
CA ARG A 240 2.72 -1.04 12.79
C ARG A 240 2.91 0.45 13.04
N VAL A 241 2.18 1.32 12.33
CA VAL A 241 2.29 2.78 12.53
C VAL A 241 1.75 3.16 13.91
N ALA A 242 0.67 2.52 14.39
CA ALA A 242 0.21 2.75 15.76
C ALA A 242 1.30 2.45 16.80
N VAL A 243 2.00 1.32 16.65
CA VAL A 243 3.14 0.97 17.51
C VAL A 243 4.29 1.97 17.36
N PHE A 244 4.63 2.37 16.13
CA PHE A 244 5.67 3.36 15.86
C PHE A 244 5.37 4.68 16.60
N GLN A 245 4.12 5.15 16.53
CA GLN A 245 3.67 6.38 17.19
C GLN A 245 3.64 6.25 18.72
N GLU A 246 3.37 5.06 19.25
CA GLU A 246 3.39 4.77 20.69
C GLU A 246 4.81 4.77 21.27
N TRP A 247 5.77 4.17 20.54
CA TRP A 247 7.12 3.92 21.04
C TRP A 247 8.16 4.97 20.65
N LEU A 248 7.92 5.66 19.54
CA LEU A 248 8.84 6.65 18.95
C LEU A 248 10.24 6.06 18.76
N PRO A 249 10.44 4.99 17.98
CA PRO A 249 11.75 4.34 17.87
C PRO A 249 12.81 5.36 17.46
N ASN A 250 13.98 5.29 18.08
CA ASN A 250 15.11 6.15 17.76
C ASN A 250 15.86 5.65 16.51
N ILE A 251 15.92 4.33 16.35
CA ILE A 251 16.45 3.64 15.18
C ILE A 251 15.36 2.68 14.70
N TYR A 252 15.09 2.68 13.40
CA TYR A 252 14.20 1.73 12.75
C TYR A 252 14.94 0.98 11.65
N LEU A 253 15.09 -0.34 11.80
CA LEU A 253 15.78 -1.22 10.88
C LEU A 253 14.77 -1.88 9.93
N ASP A 254 14.89 -1.60 8.64
CA ASP A 254 14.02 -2.09 7.57
C ASP A 254 14.79 -3.12 6.73
N TYR A 255 14.53 -4.41 6.97
CA TYR A 255 15.29 -5.51 6.35
C TYR A 255 14.63 -6.01 5.07
N HIS A 256 15.37 -6.05 3.97
CA HIS A 256 14.90 -6.47 2.63
C HIS A 256 15.88 -7.41 1.92
N GLU A 257 15.46 -7.90 0.76
CA GLU A 257 16.32 -8.55 -0.22
C GLU A 257 16.16 -7.95 -1.62
N MET A 258 17.25 -8.06 -2.39
CA MET A 258 17.32 -7.69 -3.80
C MET A 258 17.73 -8.88 -4.67
N GLY A 259 17.96 -8.65 -5.96
CA GLY A 259 18.30 -9.71 -6.92
C GLY A 259 19.48 -10.59 -6.47
N THR A 260 19.45 -11.86 -6.86
CA THR A 260 20.46 -12.87 -6.49
C THR A 260 21.90 -12.48 -6.86
N ASN A 261 22.08 -11.79 -7.99
CA ASN A 261 23.40 -11.36 -8.47
C ASN A 261 23.81 -9.98 -7.92
N SER A 262 23.18 -9.51 -6.85
CA SER A 262 23.62 -8.33 -6.10
C SER A 262 24.61 -8.71 -4.99
N THR A 263 25.17 -7.70 -4.31
CA THR A 263 25.88 -7.86 -3.03
C THR A 263 24.97 -7.45 -1.87
N PHE A 264 25.49 -7.12 -0.68
CA PHE A 264 24.71 -6.49 0.39
C PHE A 264 24.66 -4.97 0.22
N PHE A 265 23.58 -4.30 0.61
CA PHE A 265 23.49 -2.84 0.73
C PHE A 265 22.96 -2.43 2.10
N PHE A 266 23.46 -1.30 2.61
CA PHE A 266 22.91 -0.62 3.77
C PHE A 266 22.94 0.90 3.57
N GLN A 267 21.94 1.59 4.13
CA GLN A 267 21.88 3.06 4.13
C GLN A 267 23.11 3.70 4.79
N PRO A 268 23.54 4.91 4.36
CA PRO A 268 22.76 5.89 3.57
C PRO A 268 22.61 5.58 2.08
N GLY A 269 21.51 6.08 1.49
CA GLY A 269 21.23 6.05 0.05
C GLY A 269 22.05 7.07 -0.76
N ILE A 270 21.65 7.32 -2.01
CA ILE A 270 22.34 8.29 -2.89
C ILE A 270 22.16 9.72 -2.35
N PRO A 271 23.23 10.42 -1.90
CA PRO A 271 23.08 11.69 -1.16
C PRO A 271 22.44 12.87 -1.91
N THR A 272 22.28 12.79 -3.23
CA THR A 272 21.61 13.83 -4.04
C THR A 272 20.11 13.60 -4.16
N ARG A 273 19.58 12.51 -3.59
CA ARG A 273 18.19 12.06 -3.74
C ARG A 273 17.45 11.96 -2.42
N ASP A 274 17.87 12.74 -1.44
CA ASP A 274 17.23 12.84 -0.14
C ASP A 274 16.07 13.84 -0.22
N HIS A 275 15.00 13.59 0.52
CA HIS A 275 13.94 14.58 0.63
C HIS A 275 14.43 15.83 1.40
N PRO A 276 14.19 17.06 0.92
CA PRO A 276 14.68 18.27 1.60
C PRO A 276 14.09 18.56 2.98
N LEU A 277 13.04 17.82 3.37
CA LEU A 277 12.46 17.89 4.73
C LEU A 277 13.17 16.94 5.71
N THR A 278 14.07 16.07 5.24
CA THR A 278 14.91 15.24 6.09
C THR A 278 16.14 16.05 6.54
N PRO A 279 16.38 16.22 7.85
CA PRO A 279 17.52 16.98 8.33
C PRO A 279 18.86 16.34 7.96
N LYS A 280 19.87 17.15 7.61
CA LYS A 280 21.24 16.68 7.34
C LYS A 280 21.83 15.88 8.50
N LYS A 281 21.49 16.25 9.74
CA LYS A 281 21.97 15.55 10.93
C LYS A 281 21.51 14.08 10.97
N ASN A 282 20.34 13.77 10.41
CA ASN A 282 19.88 12.39 10.25
C ASN A 282 20.90 11.61 9.41
N MET A 283 21.22 12.10 8.21
CA MET A 283 22.18 11.47 7.29
C MET A 283 23.58 11.29 7.89
N GLU A 284 24.05 12.27 8.66
CA GLU A 284 25.32 12.15 9.38
C GLU A 284 25.31 10.99 10.41
N LEU A 285 24.19 10.79 11.11
CA LEU A 285 24.04 9.69 12.07
C LEU A 285 23.90 8.35 11.36
N THR A 286 23.14 8.29 10.25
CA THR A 286 23.03 7.12 9.39
C THR A 286 24.41 6.69 8.87
N GLU A 287 25.24 7.62 8.41
CA GLU A 287 26.62 7.34 7.99
C GLU A 287 27.48 6.80 9.14
N LYS A 288 27.37 7.38 10.34
CA LYS A 288 28.10 6.88 11.51
C LYS A 288 27.70 5.44 11.86
N ILE A 289 26.40 5.12 11.85
CA ILE A 289 25.89 3.77 12.08
C ILE A 289 26.37 2.82 10.96
N GLY A 290 26.38 3.27 9.71
CA GLY A 290 26.88 2.50 8.57
C GLY A 290 28.33 1.99 8.72
N ASN A 291 29.18 2.70 9.48
CA ASN A 291 30.54 2.22 9.78
C ASN A 291 30.56 0.96 10.65
N TYR A 292 29.56 0.77 11.52
CA TYR A 292 29.41 -0.47 12.30
C TYR A 292 28.96 -1.62 11.40
N HIS A 293 28.07 -1.36 10.45
CA HIS A 293 27.64 -2.36 9.46
C HIS A 293 28.81 -2.81 8.58
N ALA A 294 29.57 -1.86 8.06
CA ALA A 294 30.80 -2.11 7.29
C ALA A 294 31.76 -3.03 8.05
N LYS A 295 32.11 -2.66 9.29
CA LYS A 295 32.98 -3.47 10.16
C LYS A 295 32.43 -4.89 10.37
N SER A 296 31.14 -5.03 10.66
CA SER A 296 30.51 -6.33 10.93
C SER A 296 30.50 -7.25 9.70
N LEU A 297 30.31 -6.68 8.50
CA LEU A 297 30.34 -7.41 7.24
C LEU A 297 31.76 -7.72 6.78
N ASP A 298 32.73 -6.83 7.02
CA ASP A 298 34.17 -7.07 6.81
C ASP A 298 34.65 -8.29 7.61
N GLU A 299 34.25 -8.41 8.88
CA GLU A 299 34.63 -9.51 9.76
C GLU A 299 34.19 -10.90 9.24
N ILE A 300 33.12 -10.96 8.45
CA ILE A 300 32.59 -12.21 7.88
C ILE A 300 32.89 -12.35 6.38
N GLY A 301 33.58 -11.37 5.78
CA GLY A 301 33.98 -11.36 4.37
C GLY A 301 32.84 -11.15 3.38
N SER A 302 31.75 -10.50 3.80
CA SER A 302 30.58 -10.27 2.93
C SER A 302 30.77 -9.01 2.10
N LEU A 303 30.52 -9.11 0.78
CA LEU A 303 30.57 -7.96 -0.12
C LEU A 303 29.41 -7.01 0.15
N TYR A 304 29.69 -5.72 0.23
CA TYR A 304 28.68 -4.69 0.44
C TYR A 304 28.96 -3.39 -0.32
N HIS A 305 27.94 -2.54 -0.44
CA HIS A 305 28.04 -1.16 -0.92
C HIS A 305 27.05 -0.25 -0.16
N THR A 306 27.29 1.06 -0.21
CA THR A 306 26.45 2.11 0.41
C THR A 306 26.63 3.41 -0.37
N LYS A 307 25.72 4.39 -0.25
CA LYS A 307 25.74 5.70 -0.95
C LYS A 307 25.57 5.68 -2.48
N GLU A 308 25.41 4.50 -3.07
CA GLU A 308 25.43 4.31 -4.54
C GLU A 308 24.09 3.84 -5.11
N SER A 309 23.17 3.38 -4.26
CA SER A 309 21.88 2.77 -4.62
C SER A 309 20.74 3.37 -3.78
N PHE A 310 19.52 3.28 -4.32
CA PHE A 310 18.25 3.74 -3.72
C PHE A 310 18.21 5.26 -3.42
N ASP A 311 17.00 5.79 -3.29
CA ASP A 311 16.78 7.18 -2.85
C ASP A 311 16.10 7.22 -1.48
N GLU A 312 16.16 8.40 -0.85
CA GLU A 312 15.53 8.68 0.44
C GLU A 312 14.48 9.79 0.29
N TYR A 313 13.78 9.74 -0.85
CA TYR A 313 12.87 10.80 -1.27
C TYR A 313 11.44 10.58 -0.80
N TYR A 314 10.84 9.42 -1.08
CA TYR A 314 9.44 9.16 -0.74
C TYR A 314 9.28 8.64 0.69
N PHE A 315 8.46 9.30 1.51
CA PHE A 315 8.17 8.91 2.91
C PHE A 315 7.21 7.73 3.07
N GLY A 316 6.93 6.97 2.01
CA GLY A 316 6.09 5.76 2.09
C GLY A 316 6.86 4.49 2.45
N TYR A 317 8.18 4.56 2.67
CA TYR A 317 9.03 3.41 2.99
C TYR A 317 9.30 3.28 4.48
N GLY A 318 9.60 2.07 4.93
CA GLY A 318 10.05 1.82 6.31
C GLY A 318 11.39 2.47 6.63
N SER A 319 12.20 2.78 5.62
CA SER A 319 13.49 3.45 5.79
C SER A 319 13.43 4.97 5.79
N THR A 320 12.37 5.60 5.28
CA THR A 320 12.27 7.08 5.16
C THR A 320 11.15 7.68 6.00
N TYR A 321 10.05 6.95 6.24
CA TYR A 321 9.00 7.36 7.17
C TYR A 321 9.52 7.65 8.60
N PRO A 322 10.51 6.90 9.13
CA PRO A 322 11.11 7.24 10.41
C PRO A 322 11.88 8.58 10.37
N ASP A 323 12.56 8.89 9.27
CA ASP A 323 13.43 10.06 9.15
C ASP A 323 12.69 11.39 9.28
N ILE A 324 11.50 11.47 8.68
CA ILE A 324 10.61 12.64 8.78
C ILE A 324 9.97 12.79 10.16
N GLN A 325 10.31 11.91 11.10
CA GLN A 325 9.85 11.96 12.49
C GLN A 325 11.00 11.92 13.51
N GLY A 326 12.22 12.28 13.09
CA GLY A 326 13.37 12.37 14.01
C GLY A 326 13.89 11.02 14.49
N SER A 327 13.46 9.92 13.87
CA SER A 327 14.10 8.60 13.98
C SER A 327 15.14 8.45 12.87
N ILE A 328 16.05 7.49 13.00
CA ILE A 328 16.97 7.09 11.94
C ILE A 328 16.45 5.79 11.31
N GLY A 329 15.98 5.86 10.07
CA GLY A 329 15.64 4.67 9.28
C GLY A 329 16.88 4.07 8.62
N ILE A 330 16.96 2.73 8.58
CA ILE A 330 18.06 2.00 7.91
C ILE A 330 17.48 0.88 7.05
N LEU A 331 17.56 1.04 5.73
CA LEU A 331 17.30 -0.01 4.74
C LEU A 331 18.51 -0.95 4.66
N PHE A 332 18.25 -2.24 4.77
CA PHE A 332 19.18 -3.31 4.44
C PHE A 332 18.67 -4.09 3.24
N GLU A 333 19.52 -4.35 2.25
CA GLU A 333 19.17 -5.10 1.05
C GLU A 333 20.17 -6.24 0.88
N GLN A 334 19.73 -7.48 1.07
CA GLN A 334 20.54 -8.68 0.93
C GLN A 334 20.32 -9.30 -0.46
N ALA A 335 21.38 -9.77 -1.13
CA ALA A 335 21.22 -10.61 -2.31
C ALA A 335 20.34 -11.83 -2.00
N SER A 336 19.26 -12.02 -2.74
CA SER A 336 18.27 -13.06 -2.45
C SER A 336 18.77 -14.44 -2.88
N SER A 337 18.75 -15.40 -1.94
CA SER A 337 18.90 -16.82 -2.27
C SER A 337 17.65 -17.41 -2.92
N ARG A 338 16.53 -16.65 -2.95
CA ARG A 338 15.16 -16.98 -3.44
C ARG A 338 14.52 -18.26 -2.88
N GLY A 339 15.29 -19.10 -2.20
CA GLY A 339 14.94 -20.36 -1.55
C GLY A 339 16.16 -20.80 -0.73
N HIS A 340 16.47 -22.10 -0.74
CA HIS A 340 17.52 -22.68 0.12
C HIS A 340 18.93 -22.58 -0.46
N LEU A 341 19.06 -22.58 -1.79
CA LEU A 341 20.32 -22.44 -2.53
C LEU A 341 20.03 -21.90 -3.92
N GLN A 342 20.82 -20.94 -4.39
CA GLN A 342 20.78 -20.48 -5.78
C GLN A 342 22.18 -20.20 -6.32
N GLU A 343 22.45 -20.58 -7.56
CA GLU A 343 23.67 -20.21 -8.27
C GLU A 343 23.64 -18.72 -8.61
N SER A 344 24.76 -18.02 -8.34
CA SER A 344 24.93 -16.60 -8.64
C SER A 344 26.23 -16.33 -9.39
N ASP A 345 26.39 -15.11 -9.90
CA ASP A 345 27.64 -14.67 -10.54
C ASP A 345 28.84 -14.69 -9.56
N TYR A 346 28.60 -14.68 -8.25
CA TYR A 346 29.61 -14.76 -7.19
C TYR A 346 29.81 -16.19 -6.65
N GLY A 347 29.17 -17.19 -7.27
CA GLY A 347 29.15 -18.58 -6.83
C GLY A 347 27.83 -18.97 -6.13
N PRO A 348 27.75 -20.17 -5.55
CA PRO A 348 26.54 -20.62 -4.87
C PRO A 348 26.20 -19.72 -3.68
N LEU A 349 24.95 -19.25 -3.64
CA LEU A 349 24.40 -18.38 -2.60
C LEU A 349 23.45 -19.20 -1.69
N PRO A 350 23.93 -19.76 -0.58
CA PRO A 350 23.10 -20.55 0.33
C PRO A 350 22.27 -19.64 1.23
N PHE A 351 21.08 -20.11 1.61
CA PHE A 351 20.17 -19.39 2.51
C PHE A 351 20.78 -19.08 3.88
N SER A 352 21.67 -19.94 4.37
CA SER A 352 22.42 -19.70 5.60
C SER A 352 23.33 -18.48 5.53
N PHE A 353 23.93 -18.20 4.37
CA PHE A 353 24.77 -17.03 4.17
C PHE A 353 23.95 -15.74 4.19
N THR A 354 22.82 -15.72 3.49
CA THR A 354 21.94 -14.54 3.43
C THR A 354 21.34 -14.24 4.80
N VAL A 355 20.89 -15.26 5.54
CA VAL A 355 20.42 -15.14 6.94
C VAL A 355 21.52 -14.61 7.87
N ARG A 356 22.76 -15.09 7.72
CA ARG A 356 23.88 -14.64 8.57
C ARG A 356 24.17 -13.16 8.39
N ASN A 357 24.21 -12.66 7.16
CA ASN A 357 24.48 -11.24 6.92
C ASN A 357 23.43 -10.34 7.55
N GLN A 358 22.14 -10.68 7.38
CA GLN A 358 21.04 -9.93 7.99
C GLN A 358 21.16 -9.91 9.52
N PHE A 359 21.38 -11.07 10.15
CA PHE A 359 21.59 -11.15 11.60
C PHE A 359 22.80 -10.32 12.07
N ARG A 360 23.92 -10.37 11.33
CA ARG A 360 25.14 -9.62 11.65
C ARG A 360 24.92 -8.11 11.58
N THR A 361 24.04 -7.64 10.70
CA THR A 361 23.63 -6.24 10.71
C THR A 361 22.77 -5.88 11.91
N SER A 362 21.89 -6.77 12.41
CA SER A 362 21.15 -6.55 13.68
C SER A 362 22.08 -6.35 14.88
N ILE A 363 23.16 -7.15 14.95
CA ILE A 363 24.18 -7.01 16.01
C ILE A 363 24.90 -5.66 15.88
N SER A 364 25.36 -5.31 14.68
CA SER A 364 26.06 -4.03 14.49
C SER A 364 25.19 -2.80 14.72
N SER A 365 23.88 -2.87 14.45
CA SER A 365 22.92 -1.82 14.81
C SER A 365 22.83 -1.66 16.33
N PHE A 366 22.82 -2.76 17.07
CA PHE A 366 22.83 -2.73 18.53
C PHE A 366 24.14 -2.13 19.08
N GLU A 367 25.29 -2.52 18.53
CA GLU A 367 26.59 -1.93 18.89
C GLU A 367 26.60 -0.41 18.66
N ALA A 368 26.06 0.05 17.53
CA ALA A 368 25.93 1.48 17.25
C ALA A 368 24.97 2.17 18.22
N ALA A 369 23.84 1.53 18.54
CA ALA A 369 22.86 2.03 19.50
C ALA A 369 23.47 2.21 20.90
N VAL A 370 24.28 1.27 21.37
CA VAL A 370 25.03 1.36 22.64
C VAL A 370 26.00 2.53 22.60
N ALA A 371 26.86 2.58 21.57
CA ALA A 371 27.94 3.56 21.49
C ALA A 371 27.45 5.01 21.27
N MET A 372 26.29 5.18 20.61
CA MET A 372 25.77 6.48 20.19
C MET A 372 24.48 6.89 20.91
N ARG A 373 24.08 6.15 21.95
CA ARG A 373 22.78 6.28 22.62
C ARG A 373 22.35 7.72 22.89
N GLU A 374 23.17 8.47 23.62
CA GLU A 374 22.85 9.84 24.03
C GLU A 374 22.76 10.80 22.83
N GLU A 375 23.63 10.63 21.82
CA GLU A 375 23.60 11.45 20.60
C GLU A 375 22.29 11.24 19.83
N ILE A 376 21.86 9.98 19.69
CA ILE A 376 20.65 9.62 18.93
C ILE A 376 19.37 10.04 19.68
N VAL A 377 19.30 9.81 20.99
CA VAL A 377 18.14 10.24 21.80
C VAL A 377 18.01 11.76 21.78
N LYS A 378 19.13 12.46 21.92
CA LYS A 378 19.17 13.93 21.84
C LYS A 378 18.73 14.43 20.46
N PHE A 379 19.19 13.80 19.38
CA PHE A 379 18.82 14.18 18.02
C PHE A 379 17.29 14.19 17.82
N MET A 380 16.58 13.16 18.28
CA MET A 380 15.12 13.10 18.15
C MET A 380 14.43 14.28 18.86
N HIS A 381 14.85 14.60 20.09
CA HIS A 381 14.27 15.73 20.82
C HIS A 381 14.60 17.08 20.15
N GLU A 382 15.84 17.27 19.70
CA GLU A 382 16.25 18.46 18.94
C GLU A 382 15.48 18.61 17.63
N TYR A 383 15.22 17.51 16.92
CA TYR A 383 14.41 17.49 15.71
C TYR A 383 13.00 18.05 15.94
N TYR A 384 12.31 17.59 16.99
CA TYR A 384 10.96 18.07 17.31
C TYR A 384 10.96 19.53 17.77
N LYS A 385 12.02 19.96 18.48
CA LYS A 385 12.21 21.36 18.85
C LYS A 385 12.41 22.27 17.64
N GLU A 386 13.24 21.84 16.68
CA GLU A 386 13.44 22.56 15.42
C GLU A 386 12.14 22.61 14.60
N SER A 387 11.42 21.49 14.51
CA SER A 387 10.14 21.38 13.79
C SER A 387 9.09 22.37 14.33
N ILE A 388 8.96 22.51 15.66
CA ILE A 388 8.05 23.49 16.26
C ILE A 388 8.52 24.93 16.01
N ASN A 389 9.83 25.19 16.09
CA ASN A 389 10.37 26.50 15.78
C ASN A 389 10.10 26.90 14.32
N GLU A 390 10.27 25.98 13.37
CA GLU A 390 9.89 26.17 11.96
C GLU A 390 8.39 26.46 11.82
N ALA A 391 7.52 25.65 12.45
CA ALA A 391 6.07 25.89 12.46
C ALA A 391 5.71 27.29 12.98
N SER A 392 6.41 27.79 14.00
CA SER A 392 6.15 29.12 14.59
C SER A 392 6.53 30.28 13.66
N THR A 393 7.42 30.04 12.69
CA THR A 393 7.90 31.04 11.73
C THR A 393 7.31 30.89 10.32
N ASP A 394 6.65 29.76 10.02
CA ASP A 394 5.93 29.54 8.76
C ASP A 394 4.77 30.53 8.65
N SER A 395 4.66 31.24 7.53
CA SER A 395 3.52 32.10 7.24
C SER A 395 2.17 31.35 7.21
N ASN A 396 2.24 30.06 6.93
CA ASN A 396 1.12 29.13 7.00
C ASN A 396 1.10 28.48 8.39
N GLN A 397 -0.07 28.47 9.01
CA GLN A 397 -0.27 28.00 10.39
C GLN A 397 -1.14 26.74 10.46
N ALA A 398 -1.87 26.41 9.39
CA ALA A 398 -2.62 25.18 9.25
C ALA A 398 -2.93 24.88 7.78
N TYR A 399 -3.40 23.68 7.50
CA TYR A 399 -4.10 23.34 6.27
C TYR A 399 -5.57 23.08 6.55
N ILE A 400 -6.46 23.61 5.72
CA ILE A 400 -7.87 23.19 5.67
C ILE A 400 -8.10 22.41 4.39
N PHE A 401 -8.88 21.35 4.47
CA PHE A 401 -9.31 20.58 3.31
C PHE A 401 -10.76 20.10 3.46
N GLY A 402 -11.44 19.88 2.34
CA GLY A 402 -12.81 19.41 2.36
C GLY A 402 -13.42 19.20 0.98
N SER A 403 -14.62 18.65 0.96
CA SER A 403 -15.47 18.56 -0.23
C SER A 403 -16.80 19.25 0.04
N GLN A 404 -17.32 19.97 -0.94
CA GLN A 404 -18.67 20.54 -0.84
C GLN A 404 -19.75 19.46 -0.98
N ASP A 405 -19.45 18.40 -1.73
CA ASP A 405 -20.44 17.40 -2.12
C ASP A 405 -20.25 16.09 -1.35
N ASP A 406 -19.02 15.66 -1.09
CA ASP A 406 -18.71 14.30 -0.61
C ASP A 406 -17.95 14.27 0.73
N ALA A 407 -18.68 13.98 1.82
CA ALA A 407 -18.10 13.92 3.16
C ALA A 407 -17.08 12.78 3.35
N ALA A 408 -17.25 11.67 2.63
CA ALA A 408 -16.48 10.45 2.86
C ALA A 408 -15.02 10.61 2.45
N ARG A 409 -14.74 11.31 1.34
CA ARG A 409 -13.35 11.58 0.93
C ARG A 409 -12.61 12.44 1.94
N SER A 410 -13.27 13.46 2.48
CA SER A 410 -12.69 14.31 3.52
C SER A 410 -12.48 13.54 4.83
N PHE A 411 -13.45 12.70 5.21
CA PHE A 411 -13.32 11.79 6.35
C PHE A 411 -12.09 10.89 6.22
N HIS A 412 -11.90 10.22 5.07
CA HIS A 412 -10.79 9.28 4.89
C HIS A 412 -9.42 9.94 4.90
N LEU A 413 -9.29 11.18 4.39
CA LEU A 413 -8.04 11.93 4.55
C LEU A 413 -7.80 12.33 6.01
N ALA A 414 -8.84 12.78 6.73
CA ALA A 414 -8.72 13.06 8.16
C ALA A 414 -8.34 11.82 8.98
N GLU A 415 -8.93 10.66 8.64
CA GLU A 415 -8.61 9.38 9.28
C GLU A 415 -7.15 8.99 9.04
N MET A 416 -6.68 9.13 7.81
CA MET A 416 -5.28 8.88 7.45
C MET A 416 -4.32 9.78 8.24
N VAL A 417 -4.59 11.09 8.30
CA VAL A 417 -3.75 12.04 9.05
C VAL A 417 -3.72 11.68 10.54
N GLN A 418 -4.87 11.38 11.14
CA GLN A 418 -4.97 11.06 12.56
C GLN A 418 -4.26 9.73 12.93
N GLN A 419 -4.18 8.78 12.00
CA GLN A 419 -3.44 7.52 12.18
C GLN A 419 -1.93 7.74 12.45
N HIS A 420 -1.38 8.91 12.10
CA HIS A 420 -0.01 9.31 12.40
C HIS A 420 0.13 10.13 13.70
N ASP A 421 -0.87 10.07 14.59
CA ASP A 421 -0.92 10.81 15.86
C ASP A 421 -0.85 12.34 15.67
N ILE A 422 -1.39 12.82 14.55
CA ILE A 422 -1.54 14.25 14.23
C ILE A 422 -2.93 14.71 14.65
N ASP A 423 -3.01 15.84 15.33
CA ASP A 423 -4.29 16.44 15.69
C ASP A 423 -5.00 17.02 14.46
N VAL A 424 -6.27 16.65 14.34
CA VAL A 424 -7.19 17.12 13.31
C VAL A 424 -8.39 17.78 14.00
N TYR A 425 -8.94 18.81 13.38
CA TYR A 425 -10.05 19.58 13.92
C TYR A 425 -11.22 19.61 12.93
N ALA A 426 -12.44 19.41 13.42
CA ALA A 426 -13.66 19.53 12.64
C ALA A 426 -14.28 20.93 12.80
N LEU A 427 -14.88 21.44 11.73
CA LEU A 427 -15.59 22.71 11.75
C LEU A 427 -16.91 22.62 12.55
N ASN A 428 -17.22 23.65 13.34
CA ASN A 428 -18.51 23.79 14.03
C ASN A 428 -19.57 24.52 13.20
N GLU A 429 -19.12 25.30 12.21
CA GLU A 429 -19.93 26.06 11.25
C GLU A 429 -19.27 26.10 9.87
N ASP A 430 -20.03 26.43 8.84
CA ASP A 430 -19.50 26.65 7.49
C ASP A 430 -18.59 27.88 7.46
N ILE A 431 -17.44 27.78 6.80
CA ILE A 431 -16.52 28.91 6.64
C ILE A 431 -16.13 29.11 5.18
N THR A 432 -15.85 30.35 4.80
CA THR A 432 -15.28 30.67 3.49
C THR A 432 -13.88 31.22 3.68
N VAL A 433 -12.90 30.57 3.05
CA VAL A 433 -11.49 30.99 3.10
C VAL A 433 -11.03 31.28 1.68
N ASN A 434 -10.55 32.51 1.44
CA ASN A 434 -10.09 32.96 0.11
C ASN A 434 -11.06 32.66 -1.05
N GLY A 435 -12.37 32.72 -0.78
CA GLY A 435 -13.43 32.47 -1.78
C GLY A 435 -13.81 31.00 -1.97
N VAL A 436 -13.17 30.06 -1.27
CA VAL A 436 -13.55 28.64 -1.25
C VAL A 436 -14.40 28.37 -0.01
N ASN A 437 -15.56 27.75 -0.21
CA ASN A 437 -16.45 27.38 0.87
C ASN A 437 -16.12 25.99 1.43
N PHE A 438 -15.99 25.88 2.74
CA PHE A 438 -15.79 24.65 3.50
C PHE A 438 -16.97 24.44 4.44
N GLN A 439 -17.67 23.33 4.26
CA GLN A 439 -18.88 23.03 5.02
C GLN A 439 -18.57 22.27 6.29
N LYS A 440 -19.37 22.54 7.33
CA LYS A 440 -19.46 21.71 8.53
C LYS A 440 -19.68 20.24 8.14
N GLU A 441 -19.07 19.32 8.89
CA GLU A 441 -19.15 17.86 8.67
C GLU A 441 -18.46 17.34 7.40
N LYS A 442 -17.99 18.22 6.50
CA LYS A 442 -17.30 17.84 5.25
C LYS A 442 -15.92 18.46 5.06
N ALA A 443 -15.41 19.15 6.08
CA ALA A 443 -14.11 19.79 6.04
C ALA A 443 -13.42 19.71 7.40
N TYR A 444 -12.08 19.68 7.36
CA TYR A 444 -11.21 19.50 8.49
C TYR A 444 -10.00 20.42 8.41
N ILE A 445 -9.44 20.76 9.58
CA ILE A 445 -8.25 21.59 9.73
C ILE A 445 -7.15 20.78 10.40
N VAL A 446 -5.93 20.87 9.87
CA VAL A 446 -4.70 20.29 10.43
C VAL A 446 -3.74 21.42 10.78
N PRO A 447 -3.61 21.79 12.07
CA PRO A 447 -2.67 22.81 12.52
C PRO A 447 -1.22 22.38 12.30
N LEU A 448 -0.36 23.34 11.93
CA LEU A 448 1.07 23.10 11.73
C LEU A 448 1.89 23.17 13.02
N ASN A 449 1.38 23.85 14.05
CA ASN A 449 2.05 23.96 15.36
C ASN A 449 1.90 22.67 16.19
N GLN A 450 2.49 21.59 15.70
CA GLN A 450 2.54 20.26 16.29
C GLN A 450 3.92 19.65 16.05
N PRO A 451 4.39 18.71 16.90
CA PRO A 451 5.72 18.12 16.74
C PRO A 451 5.94 17.51 15.35
N GLN A 452 4.91 16.96 14.74
CA GLN A 452 4.94 16.36 13.40
C GLN A 452 4.85 17.37 12.23
N TYR A 453 5.21 18.65 12.44
CA TYR A 453 5.19 19.72 11.42
C TYR A 453 5.67 19.26 10.03
N ASN A 454 6.86 18.66 9.96
CA ASN A 454 7.45 18.24 8.68
C ASN A 454 6.67 17.11 7.99
N LEU A 455 6.10 16.17 8.74
CA LEU A 455 5.24 15.12 8.18
C LEU A 455 3.95 15.72 7.62
N ILE A 456 3.35 16.69 8.31
CA ILE A 456 2.19 17.44 7.81
C ILE A 456 2.57 18.17 6.52
N LYS A 457 3.71 18.87 6.48
CA LYS A 457 4.19 19.53 5.25
C LYS A 457 4.33 18.54 4.10
N ALA A 458 4.93 17.38 4.34
CA ALA A 458 5.11 16.34 3.31
C ALA A 458 3.79 15.81 2.73
N MET A 459 2.70 15.76 3.51
CA MET A 459 1.37 15.33 3.03
C MET A 459 0.68 16.38 2.14
N PHE A 460 0.96 17.66 2.36
CA PHE A 460 0.24 18.79 1.73
C PHE A 460 1.08 19.58 0.72
N GLU A 461 2.40 19.37 0.66
CA GLU A 461 3.28 20.12 -0.23
C GLU A 461 3.00 19.83 -1.71
N THR A 462 3.38 20.79 -2.54
CA THR A 462 3.43 20.66 -4.00
C THR A 462 4.85 21.01 -4.41
N ARG A 463 5.50 20.12 -5.16
CA ARG A 463 6.89 20.28 -5.56
C ARG A 463 7.07 19.97 -7.04
N THR A 464 7.76 20.85 -7.75
CA THR A 464 8.11 20.69 -9.17
C THR A 464 9.59 20.89 -9.45
N GLU A 465 10.38 21.19 -8.41
CA GLU A 465 11.82 21.44 -8.49
C GLU A 465 12.57 20.48 -7.58
N PHE A 466 13.65 19.91 -8.13
CA PHE A 466 14.41 18.83 -7.52
C PHE A 466 15.90 19.01 -7.81
N GLN A 467 16.75 18.55 -6.89
CA GLN A 467 18.21 18.56 -7.08
C GLN A 467 18.66 17.50 -8.10
N ASP A 468 17.98 16.35 -8.14
CA ASP A 468 18.19 15.24 -9.06
C ASP A 468 16.85 14.91 -9.77
N SER A 469 16.91 14.43 -11.01
CA SER A 469 15.77 14.04 -11.84
C SER A 469 15.45 12.55 -11.76
N LEU A 470 16.23 11.80 -11.00
CA LEU A 470 16.13 10.35 -10.88
C LEU A 470 15.39 9.98 -9.59
N PHE A 471 14.29 9.27 -9.76
CA PHE A 471 13.47 8.76 -8.65
C PHE A 471 13.44 7.24 -8.70
N TYR A 472 13.41 6.60 -7.54
CA TYR A 472 13.28 5.15 -7.40
C TYR A 472 11.83 4.71 -7.56
N ASP A 473 10.85 5.50 -7.11
CA ASP A 473 9.42 5.10 -7.09
C ASP A 473 8.47 6.19 -7.58
N VAL A 474 8.31 7.27 -6.81
CA VAL A 474 7.39 8.37 -7.09
C VAL A 474 8.07 9.71 -6.83
N SER A 475 7.67 10.74 -7.57
CA SER A 475 8.16 12.11 -7.42
C SER A 475 7.15 13.04 -6.72
N ALA A 476 5.88 12.61 -6.57
CA ALA A 476 4.85 13.36 -5.85
C ALA A 476 3.78 12.49 -5.16
N TRP A 477 3.22 13.00 -4.05
CA TRP A 477 2.16 12.38 -3.26
C TRP A 477 1.26 13.39 -2.52
N THR A 478 0.94 14.53 -3.14
CA THR A 478 0.07 15.54 -2.50
C THR A 478 -1.31 14.95 -2.16
N MET A 479 -1.60 14.77 -0.87
CA MET A 479 -2.75 13.97 -0.42
C MET A 479 -4.10 14.59 -0.79
N PRO A 480 -4.34 15.90 -0.60
CA PRO A 480 -5.59 16.52 -1.04
C PRO A 480 -5.88 16.34 -2.53
N MET A 481 -4.84 16.31 -3.39
CA MET A 481 -5.00 16.06 -4.83
C MET A 481 -5.45 14.62 -5.11
N SER A 482 -4.84 13.63 -4.42
CA SER A 482 -5.20 12.21 -4.55
C SER A 482 -6.66 11.93 -4.15
N PHE A 483 -7.17 12.70 -3.17
CA PHE A 483 -8.56 12.64 -2.73
C PHE A 483 -9.51 13.57 -3.50
N ASN A 484 -8.99 14.38 -4.43
CA ASN A 484 -9.73 15.40 -5.18
C ASN A 484 -10.55 16.32 -4.25
N LEU A 485 -9.88 16.86 -3.22
CA LEU A 485 -10.44 17.77 -2.24
C LEU A 485 -9.99 19.20 -2.50
N ASP A 486 -10.87 20.15 -2.20
CA ASP A 486 -10.44 21.53 -2.06
C ASP A 486 -9.56 21.63 -0.83
N TYR A 487 -8.44 22.35 -0.93
CA TYR A 487 -7.55 22.55 0.20
C TYR A 487 -6.78 23.86 0.10
N MET A 488 -6.35 24.39 1.24
CA MET A 488 -5.48 25.56 1.29
C MET A 488 -4.72 25.67 2.60
N ALA A 489 -3.60 26.37 2.52
CA ALA A 489 -2.89 26.84 3.70
C ALA A 489 -3.60 28.05 4.32
N MET A 490 -3.67 28.09 5.65
CA MET A 490 -4.31 29.14 6.44
C MET A 490 -3.26 29.97 7.18
N SER A 491 -3.47 31.29 7.26
CA SER A 491 -2.65 32.17 8.11
C SER A 491 -3.18 32.22 9.55
N SER A 492 -2.40 32.75 10.49
CA SER A 492 -2.78 32.93 11.91
C SER A 492 -4.09 33.71 12.07
N ARG A 493 -4.32 34.73 11.25
CA ARG A 493 -5.57 35.53 11.27
C ARG A 493 -6.80 34.67 10.95
N ILE A 494 -6.67 33.74 10.00
CA ILE A 494 -7.77 32.89 9.55
C ILE A 494 -8.00 31.75 10.55
N MET A 495 -6.94 31.23 11.18
CA MET A 495 -7.05 30.23 12.24
C MET A 495 -7.82 30.74 13.45
N ASN A 496 -7.54 31.97 13.91
CA ASN A 496 -8.17 32.54 15.10
C ASN A 496 -9.67 32.84 14.95
N ILE A 497 -10.20 32.83 13.73
CA ILE A 497 -11.63 33.07 13.46
C ILE A 497 -12.41 31.77 13.23
N ALA A 498 -11.75 30.61 13.11
CA ALA A 498 -12.42 29.35 12.85
C ALA A 498 -12.94 28.74 14.17
N ASP A 499 -14.26 28.55 14.27
CA ASP A 499 -14.87 27.78 15.35
C ASP A 499 -14.74 26.28 15.06
N VAL A 500 -13.89 25.60 15.82
CA VAL A 500 -13.52 24.20 15.59
C VAL A 500 -13.40 23.40 16.87
N ASN A 501 -13.62 22.08 16.76
CA ASN A 501 -13.38 21.13 17.84
C ASN A 501 -12.31 20.11 17.41
N LYS A 502 -11.44 19.73 18.36
CA LYS A 502 -10.48 18.64 18.14
C LYS A 502 -11.24 17.34 17.90
N LEU A 503 -10.83 16.61 16.87
CA LEU A 503 -11.44 15.36 16.47
C LEU A 503 -11.04 14.23 17.42
N GLU A 504 -12.00 13.41 17.84
CA GLU A 504 -11.75 12.21 18.64
C GLU A 504 -11.05 11.13 17.81
N LYS A 505 -10.27 10.24 18.44
CA LYS A 505 -9.47 9.22 17.74
C LYS A 505 -10.30 8.14 17.04
N ASP A 506 -11.56 7.95 17.43
CA ASP A 506 -12.46 6.92 16.90
C ASP A 506 -13.67 7.50 16.16
N PHE A 507 -13.55 8.76 15.70
CA PHE A 507 -14.60 9.47 14.99
C PHE A 507 -15.16 8.67 13.81
N LYS A 508 -16.45 8.88 13.51
CA LYS A 508 -17.18 8.15 12.49
C LYS A 508 -17.65 9.07 11.40
N LEU A 509 -17.76 8.52 10.20
CA LEU A 509 -18.40 9.20 9.09
C LEU A 509 -19.86 9.51 9.48
N THR A 510 -20.35 10.68 9.08
CA THR A 510 -21.72 11.11 9.38
C THR A 510 -22.73 10.09 8.83
N ASN A 511 -23.70 9.70 9.67
CA ASN A 511 -24.73 8.74 9.28
C ASN A 511 -25.58 9.26 8.12
N GLY A 512 -25.90 8.37 7.19
CA GLY A 512 -26.89 8.63 6.16
C GLY A 512 -28.30 8.53 6.70
N GLN A 513 -29.28 8.92 5.89
CA GLN A 513 -30.69 8.90 6.31
C GLN A 513 -31.63 8.83 5.11
N LEU A 514 -32.79 8.21 5.32
CA LEU A 514 -33.91 8.25 4.39
C LEU A 514 -34.84 9.41 4.74
N ILE A 515 -34.94 10.39 3.84
CA ILE A 515 -35.78 11.58 3.93
C ILE A 515 -36.96 11.38 2.98
N GLY A 516 -38.03 10.75 3.47
CA GLY A 516 -39.22 10.46 2.68
C GLY A 516 -40.21 9.57 3.43
N GLU A 517 -41.37 9.35 2.83
CA GLU A 517 -42.43 8.51 3.35
C GLU A 517 -42.55 7.20 2.55
N GLU A 518 -43.03 6.14 3.20
CA GLU A 518 -43.27 4.85 2.53
C GLU A 518 -44.19 4.96 1.31
N LYS A 519 -45.10 5.94 1.32
CA LYS A 519 -46.05 6.18 0.22
C LYS A 519 -45.43 6.85 -1.01
N ASP A 520 -44.20 7.35 -0.96
CA ASP A 520 -43.57 8.09 -2.06
C ASP A 520 -43.49 7.28 -3.35
N TYR A 521 -43.60 7.96 -4.49
CA TYR A 521 -43.65 7.34 -5.83
C TYR A 521 -42.37 6.53 -6.15
N ALA A 522 -41.21 7.07 -5.78
CA ALA A 522 -39.90 6.44 -5.92
C ALA A 522 -38.95 7.04 -4.88
N PHE A 523 -37.69 6.60 -4.87
CA PHE A 523 -36.62 7.18 -4.04
C PHE A 523 -35.43 7.56 -4.92
N THR A 524 -34.60 8.49 -4.48
CA THR A 524 -33.41 8.91 -5.20
C THR A 524 -32.26 9.32 -4.29
N PHE A 525 -31.03 9.18 -4.77
CA PHE A 525 -29.84 9.70 -4.10
C PHE A 525 -28.83 10.18 -5.14
N GLU A 526 -27.94 11.07 -4.70
CA GLU A 526 -26.93 11.69 -5.52
C GLU A 526 -25.75 10.74 -5.76
N TRP A 527 -25.13 10.84 -6.94
CA TRP A 527 -23.98 9.99 -7.30
C TRP A 527 -22.63 10.56 -6.84
N HIS A 528 -22.59 11.83 -6.40
CA HIS A 528 -21.35 12.44 -5.93
C HIS A 528 -20.84 11.83 -4.62
N ASP A 529 -21.71 11.31 -3.75
CA ASP A 529 -21.30 10.60 -2.53
C ASP A 529 -20.37 9.42 -2.85
N TYR A 530 -19.27 9.25 -2.11
CA TYR A 530 -18.26 8.24 -2.42
C TYR A 530 -18.84 6.81 -2.49
N TYR A 531 -19.74 6.47 -1.56
CA TYR A 531 -20.34 5.14 -1.44
C TYR A 531 -21.60 4.94 -2.28
N ALA A 532 -22.00 5.90 -3.13
CA ALA A 532 -23.15 5.75 -4.02
C ALA A 532 -23.08 4.49 -4.92
N PRO A 533 -21.91 4.06 -5.43
CA PRO A 533 -21.78 2.79 -6.14
C PRO A 533 -22.08 1.57 -5.28
N LYS A 534 -21.69 1.56 -4.00
CA LYS A 534 -21.97 0.46 -3.04
C LYS A 534 -23.47 0.33 -2.82
N LEU A 535 -24.15 1.43 -2.46
CA LEU A 535 -25.61 1.45 -2.29
C LEU A 535 -26.34 1.01 -3.56
N THR A 536 -25.88 1.46 -4.73
CA THR A 536 -26.45 1.09 -6.04
C THR A 536 -26.32 -0.40 -6.31
N TYR A 537 -25.15 -0.99 -6.05
CA TYR A 537 -24.92 -2.42 -6.19
C TYR A 537 -25.82 -3.24 -5.25
N GLN A 538 -25.89 -2.86 -3.98
CA GLN A 538 -26.74 -3.52 -2.98
C GLN A 538 -28.22 -3.53 -3.42
N LEU A 539 -28.72 -2.43 -3.98
CA LEU A 539 -30.09 -2.33 -4.48
C LEU A 539 -30.35 -3.14 -5.77
N LEU A 540 -29.37 -3.18 -6.68
CA LEU A 540 -29.44 -4.01 -7.88
C LEU A 540 -29.46 -5.51 -7.52
N LYS A 541 -28.64 -5.92 -6.54
CA LYS A 541 -28.57 -7.30 -6.03
C LYS A 541 -29.87 -7.74 -5.36
N GLU A 542 -30.55 -6.85 -4.65
CA GLU A 542 -31.90 -7.08 -4.10
C GLU A 542 -32.99 -7.13 -5.19
N GLY A 543 -32.65 -6.84 -6.45
CA GLY A 543 -33.55 -6.99 -7.60
C GLY A 543 -34.52 -5.83 -7.81
N TYR A 544 -34.26 -4.66 -7.20
CA TYR A 544 -35.07 -3.45 -7.40
C TYR A 544 -34.84 -2.82 -8.78
N LEU A 545 -35.78 -1.97 -9.20
CA LEU A 545 -35.61 -1.17 -10.41
C LEU A 545 -34.74 0.04 -10.07
N VAL A 546 -33.47 -0.04 -10.46
CA VAL A 546 -32.49 1.03 -10.28
C VAL A 546 -32.21 1.69 -11.63
N ARG A 547 -32.25 3.02 -11.65
CA ARG A 547 -32.14 3.84 -12.86
C ARG A 547 -31.20 5.01 -12.62
N VAL A 548 -30.59 5.53 -13.67
CA VAL A 548 -29.71 6.70 -13.62
C VAL A 548 -30.30 7.85 -14.44
N ALA A 549 -30.28 9.07 -13.90
CA ALA A 549 -30.71 10.27 -14.60
C ALA A 549 -29.53 10.93 -15.34
N HIS A 550 -29.66 11.12 -16.65
CA HIS A 550 -28.65 11.79 -17.48
C HIS A 550 -28.77 13.33 -17.50
N GLU A 551 -29.89 13.86 -16.98
CA GLU A 551 -30.15 15.29 -16.82
C GLU A 551 -30.59 15.60 -15.39
N GLU A 552 -30.43 16.87 -14.99
CA GLU A 552 -30.85 17.35 -13.68
C GLU A 552 -32.39 17.38 -13.55
N PHE A 553 -32.89 17.16 -12.35
CA PHE A 553 -34.31 17.32 -12.01
C PHE A 553 -34.49 17.88 -10.59
N LYS A 554 -35.70 18.32 -10.25
CA LYS A 554 -36.04 18.91 -8.96
C LYS A 554 -37.16 18.16 -8.27
N LEU A 555 -36.95 17.87 -7.00
CA LEU A 555 -37.97 17.33 -6.11
C LEU A 555 -39.03 18.39 -5.78
N ALA A 556 -40.14 17.97 -5.16
CA ALA A 556 -41.28 18.85 -4.86
C ALA A 556 -40.94 19.97 -3.87
N ASP A 557 -39.95 19.75 -3.00
CA ASP A 557 -39.41 20.74 -2.04
C ASP A 557 -38.38 21.71 -2.69
N GLY A 558 -38.10 21.53 -3.98
CA GLY A 558 -37.14 22.32 -4.73
C GLY A 558 -35.71 21.80 -4.68
N LYS A 559 -35.42 20.70 -3.95
CA LYS A 559 -34.09 20.09 -3.96
C LYS A 559 -33.72 19.64 -5.37
N GLU A 560 -32.58 20.10 -5.82
CA GLU A 560 -32.02 19.75 -7.13
C GLU A 560 -31.24 18.45 -7.03
N MET A 561 -31.48 17.56 -8.00
CA MET A 561 -30.82 16.28 -8.17
C MET A 561 -29.93 16.36 -9.41
N LYS A 562 -28.63 16.11 -9.26
CA LYS A 562 -27.63 16.29 -10.32
C LYS A 562 -27.57 15.12 -11.29
N ARG A 563 -26.89 15.34 -12.42
CA ARG A 563 -26.60 14.27 -13.40
C ARG A 563 -25.90 13.09 -12.72
N GLY A 564 -26.31 11.89 -13.10
CA GLY A 564 -25.89 10.65 -12.47
C GLY A 564 -26.73 10.24 -11.26
N SER A 565 -27.64 11.09 -10.76
CA SER A 565 -28.54 10.74 -9.66
C SER A 565 -29.25 9.41 -9.92
N ILE A 566 -29.28 8.58 -8.90
CA ILE A 566 -29.87 7.23 -8.95
C ILE A 566 -31.31 7.30 -8.50
N ILE A 567 -32.21 6.68 -9.25
CA ILE A 567 -33.64 6.57 -8.95
C ILE A 567 -33.96 5.10 -8.71
N VAL A 568 -34.62 4.83 -7.60
CA VAL A 568 -34.93 3.48 -7.12
C VAL A 568 -36.43 3.35 -6.93
N SER A 569 -37.00 2.29 -7.48
CA SER A 569 -38.41 1.94 -7.26
C SER A 569 -38.60 0.43 -7.29
N THR A 570 -39.79 -0.03 -6.94
CA THR A 570 -40.19 -1.39 -7.25
C THR A 570 -40.29 -1.57 -8.77
N LYS A 571 -40.27 -2.84 -9.23
CA LYS A 571 -40.61 -3.17 -10.61
C LYS A 571 -42.10 -2.85 -10.87
N LEU A 572 -42.46 -2.66 -12.14
CA LEU A 572 -43.81 -2.26 -12.54
C LEU A 572 -44.89 -3.29 -12.17
N ASP A 573 -44.52 -4.55 -12.05
CA ASP A 573 -45.36 -5.71 -11.74
C ASP A 573 -45.17 -6.23 -10.29
N ALA A 574 -44.51 -5.45 -9.42
CA ALA A 574 -44.21 -5.88 -8.06
C ALA A 574 -45.47 -5.93 -7.16
N GLU A 575 -45.49 -6.91 -6.25
CA GLU A 575 -46.53 -7.04 -5.22
C GLU A 575 -46.57 -5.80 -4.31
N PRO A 576 -47.75 -5.40 -3.80
CA PRO A 576 -47.89 -4.18 -2.98
C PRO A 576 -46.93 -4.10 -1.78
N GLU A 577 -46.65 -5.23 -1.13
CA GLU A 577 -45.74 -5.36 0.02
C GLU A 577 -44.27 -5.03 -0.32
N SER A 578 -43.90 -5.09 -1.60
CA SER A 578 -42.53 -4.80 -2.08
C SER A 578 -42.13 -3.36 -1.78
N LYS A 579 -43.09 -2.43 -1.71
CA LYS A 579 -42.83 -1.03 -1.42
C LYS A 579 -42.45 -0.80 0.04
N SER A 580 -43.16 -1.44 0.97
CA SER A 580 -42.83 -1.42 2.40
C SER A 580 -41.46 -2.04 2.68
N LYS A 581 -41.12 -3.13 1.96
CA LYS A 581 -39.79 -3.76 2.03
C LYS A 581 -38.70 -2.84 1.49
N LEU A 582 -38.92 -2.20 0.34
CA LEU A 582 -37.97 -1.23 -0.23
C LEU A 582 -37.70 -0.09 0.74
N TYR A 583 -38.75 0.51 1.32
CA TYR A 583 -38.60 1.60 2.30
C TYR A 583 -37.75 1.18 3.50
N SER A 584 -38.03 0.00 4.05
CA SER A 584 -37.29 -0.54 5.20
C SER A 584 -35.81 -0.81 4.88
N ILE A 585 -35.54 -1.38 3.70
CA ILE A 585 -34.17 -1.64 3.23
C ILE A 585 -33.43 -0.32 2.97
N LEU A 586 -34.05 0.64 2.29
CA LEU A 586 -33.43 1.95 2.02
C LEU A 586 -33.07 2.69 3.30
N LYS A 587 -33.89 2.59 4.37
CA LYS A 587 -33.54 3.18 5.66
C LYS A 587 -32.24 2.60 6.21
N SER A 588 -32.10 1.28 6.23
CA SER A 588 -30.89 0.59 6.70
C SER A 588 -29.68 0.90 5.82
N LEU A 589 -29.84 0.81 4.49
CA LEU A 589 -28.73 1.00 3.56
C LEU A 589 -28.29 2.47 3.46
N ALA A 590 -29.20 3.43 3.64
CA ALA A 590 -28.83 4.85 3.71
C ALA A 590 -27.89 5.11 4.90
N GLU A 591 -28.25 4.60 6.09
CA GLU A 591 -27.44 4.70 7.30
C GLU A 591 -26.07 4.00 7.12
N GLU A 592 -26.04 2.75 6.66
CA GLU A 592 -24.81 1.95 6.46
C GLU A 592 -23.81 2.62 5.51
N ASN A 593 -24.31 3.24 4.43
CA ASN A 593 -23.46 3.82 3.38
C ASN A 593 -23.16 5.30 3.59
N ALA A 594 -23.65 5.92 4.67
CA ALA A 594 -23.52 7.35 4.91
C ALA A 594 -24.12 8.24 3.80
N ILE A 595 -25.25 7.83 3.20
CA ILE A 595 -25.89 8.53 2.07
C ILE A 595 -27.26 9.08 2.47
N LYS A 596 -27.59 10.29 1.99
CA LYS A 596 -28.93 10.84 2.10
C LYS A 596 -29.78 10.36 0.92
N VAL A 597 -30.82 9.59 1.21
CA VAL A 597 -31.80 9.12 0.23
C VAL A 597 -33.07 9.95 0.37
N TYR A 598 -33.63 10.40 -0.74
CA TYR A 598 -34.79 11.28 -0.79
C TYR A 598 -36.00 10.57 -1.41
N GLY A 599 -37.16 10.77 -0.81
CA GLY A 599 -38.44 10.38 -1.39
C GLY A 599 -38.82 11.26 -2.59
N ILE A 600 -39.33 10.64 -3.65
CA ILE A 600 -39.92 11.33 -4.79
C ILE A 600 -41.44 11.18 -4.65
N ALA A 601 -42.14 12.26 -4.32
CA ALA A 601 -43.60 12.20 -4.08
C ALA A 601 -44.43 11.92 -5.34
N SER A 602 -43.94 12.29 -6.53
CA SER A 602 -44.66 12.16 -7.81
C SER A 602 -43.69 11.97 -8.97
N GLY A 603 -44.13 11.28 -10.03
CA GLY A 603 -43.39 11.18 -11.29
C GLY A 603 -43.27 12.51 -12.05
N LEU A 604 -44.04 13.53 -11.65
CA LEU A 604 -43.95 14.90 -12.14
C LEU A 604 -42.96 15.70 -11.29
N THR A 605 -41.77 15.95 -11.83
CA THR A 605 -40.66 16.68 -11.19
C THR A 605 -40.36 17.96 -11.95
N GLY A 606 -39.60 18.88 -11.34
CA GLY A 606 -39.05 20.02 -12.09
C GLY A 606 -37.91 19.56 -13.01
N GLY A 607 -37.83 20.05 -14.25
CA GLY A 607 -36.85 19.55 -15.22
C GLY A 607 -37.34 18.31 -15.95
N ILE A 608 -36.52 17.24 -16.01
CA ILE A 608 -36.99 15.95 -16.57
C ILE A 608 -37.92 15.25 -15.57
N ASN A 609 -38.93 14.53 -16.09
CA ASN A 609 -39.85 13.70 -15.30
C ASN A 609 -39.28 12.30 -15.08
N ILE A 610 -39.78 11.57 -14.07
CA ILE A 610 -39.28 10.23 -13.69
C ILE A 610 -39.51 9.15 -14.77
N GLY A 611 -40.39 9.43 -15.74
CA GLY A 611 -40.61 8.60 -16.94
C GLY A 611 -39.89 9.10 -18.20
N SER A 612 -38.93 10.03 -18.08
CA SER A 612 -38.20 10.64 -19.21
C SER A 612 -37.33 9.62 -19.96
N PRO A 613 -37.18 9.76 -21.30
CA PRO A 613 -36.19 8.98 -22.06
C PRO A 613 -34.73 9.32 -21.71
N ASN A 614 -34.48 10.36 -20.89
CA ASN A 614 -33.15 10.68 -20.35
C ASN A 614 -32.84 9.93 -19.03
N ILE A 615 -33.56 8.85 -18.75
CA ILE A 615 -33.36 8.00 -17.58
C ILE A 615 -33.20 6.55 -18.06
N ASP A 616 -32.02 5.98 -17.87
CA ASP A 616 -31.72 4.61 -18.26
C ASP A 616 -31.81 3.64 -17.07
N VAL A 617 -32.18 2.40 -17.37
CA VAL A 617 -32.20 1.30 -16.38
C VAL A 617 -30.79 0.75 -16.22
N LEU A 618 -30.31 0.68 -14.98
CA LEU A 618 -29.02 0.08 -14.66
C LEU A 618 -29.11 -1.44 -14.65
N LYS A 619 -28.05 -2.08 -15.13
CA LYS A 619 -27.85 -3.52 -15.00
C LYS A 619 -26.94 -3.80 -13.82
N GLU A 620 -27.17 -4.92 -13.14
CA GLU A 620 -26.24 -5.44 -12.14
C GLU A 620 -24.86 -5.68 -12.80
N PRO A 621 -23.79 -4.99 -12.35
CA PRO A 621 -22.46 -5.25 -12.87
C PRO A 621 -21.99 -6.65 -12.50
N LYS A 622 -21.51 -7.40 -13.50
CA LYS A 622 -20.83 -8.69 -13.32
C LYS A 622 -19.42 -8.56 -13.84
N VAL A 623 -18.48 -8.32 -12.94
CA VAL A 623 -17.09 -7.98 -13.26
C VAL A 623 -16.22 -9.23 -13.25
N ALA A 624 -15.49 -9.46 -14.34
CA ALA A 624 -14.32 -10.34 -14.37
C ALA A 624 -13.04 -9.51 -14.43
N LEU A 625 -12.13 -9.75 -13.49
CA LEU A 625 -10.80 -9.16 -13.48
C LEU A 625 -9.80 -10.20 -14.00
N LEU A 626 -9.07 -9.89 -15.07
CA LEU A 626 -8.01 -10.78 -15.54
C LEU A 626 -6.88 -10.85 -14.50
N VAL A 627 -6.42 -12.07 -14.20
CA VAL A 627 -5.36 -12.37 -13.24
C VAL A 627 -4.41 -13.45 -13.80
N SER A 628 -3.37 -13.82 -13.06
CA SER A 628 -2.36 -14.83 -13.43
C SER A 628 -1.34 -14.34 -14.47
N ASN A 629 -0.70 -15.26 -15.21
CA ASN A 629 0.46 -14.95 -16.03
C ASN A 629 0.17 -13.80 -17.00
N GLY A 630 1.15 -12.92 -17.16
CA GLY A 630 1.05 -11.75 -18.02
C GLY A 630 0.31 -10.55 -17.40
N VAL A 631 -0.26 -10.65 -16.19
CA VAL A 631 -0.96 -9.56 -15.49
C VAL A 631 -0.10 -8.98 -14.36
N ASN A 632 -0.03 -7.66 -14.25
CA ASN A 632 0.58 -6.99 -13.09
C ASN A 632 -0.27 -7.24 -11.84
N SER A 633 0.29 -7.94 -10.85
CA SER A 633 -0.44 -8.32 -9.63
C SER A 633 -0.81 -7.12 -8.76
N LEU A 634 0.05 -6.09 -8.68
CA LEU A 634 -0.22 -4.91 -7.85
C LEU A 634 -1.46 -4.17 -8.38
N GLU A 635 -1.53 -3.90 -9.68
CA GLU A 635 -2.68 -3.19 -10.28
C GLU A 635 -3.97 -4.02 -10.26
N ALA A 636 -3.87 -5.34 -10.49
CA ALA A 636 -5.01 -6.23 -10.29
C ALA A 636 -5.49 -6.21 -8.83
N GLY A 637 -4.55 -6.19 -7.88
CA GLY A 637 -4.80 -6.05 -6.45
C GLY A 637 -5.54 -4.76 -6.09
N GLU A 638 -5.14 -3.63 -6.68
CA GLU A 638 -5.80 -2.33 -6.50
C GLU A 638 -7.28 -2.36 -6.92
N ILE A 639 -7.58 -3.00 -8.06
CA ILE A 639 -8.96 -3.17 -8.55
C ILE A 639 -9.74 -4.12 -7.65
N TRP A 640 -9.14 -5.25 -7.26
CA TRP A 640 -9.81 -6.21 -6.39
C TRP A 640 -10.15 -5.58 -5.03
N HIS A 641 -9.20 -4.92 -4.39
CA HIS A 641 -9.40 -4.23 -3.13
C HIS A 641 -10.47 -3.13 -3.21
N LEU A 642 -10.48 -2.31 -4.27
CA LEU A 642 -11.51 -1.29 -4.45
C LEU A 642 -12.92 -1.92 -4.43
N LEU A 643 -13.13 -2.96 -5.23
CA LEU A 643 -14.45 -3.55 -5.42
C LEU A 643 -14.88 -4.39 -4.21
N ASP A 644 -13.95 -5.10 -3.58
CA ASP A 644 -14.22 -5.96 -2.44
C ASP A 644 -14.31 -5.18 -1.13
N GLN A 645 -13.31 -4.37 -0.78
CA GLN A 645 -13.24 -3.71 0.52
C GLN A 645 -14.03 -2.41 0.61
N ARG A 646 -14.13 -1.63 -0.48
CA ARG A 646 -14.84 -0.33 -0.44
C ARG A 646 -16.26 -0.39 -0.93
N ILE A 647 -16.50 -1.21 -1.96
CA ILE A 647 -17.80 -1.27 -2.63
C ILE A 647 -18.61 -2.51 -2.22
N ASP A 648 -18.01 -3.47 -1.52
CA ASP A 648 -18.67 -4.72 -1.09
C ASP A 648 -19.33 -5.45 -2.27
N MET A 649 -18.60 -5.48 -3.39
CA MET A 649 -19.05 -6.07 -4.65
C MET A 649 -18.18 -7.28 -5.01
N PRO A 650 -18.76 -8.49 -5.09
CA PRO A 650 -18.03 -9.68 -5.50
C PRO A 650 -17.60 -9.58 -6.96
N ILE A 651 -16.37 -10.01 -7.23
CA ILE A 651 -15.82 -10.09 -8.58
C ILE A 651 -15.32 -11.49 -8.89
N THR A 652 -15.25 -11.82 -10.19
CA THR A 652 -14.53 -13.02 -10.63
C THR A 652 -13.09 -12.67 -10.95
N LEU A 653 -12.15 -13.21 -10.18
CA LEU A 653 -10.74 -13.27 -10.60
C LEU A 653 -10.63 -14.34 -11.68
N LEU A 654 -10.49 -13.94 -12.94
CA LEU A 654 -10.44 -14.82 -14.12
C LEU A 654 -8.97 -15.04 -14.54
N PRO A 655 -8.38 -16.22 -14.29
CA PRO A 655 -7.03 -16.52 -14.77
C PRO A 655 -6.96 -16.41 -16.29
N THR A 656 -5.91 -15.79 -16.80
CA THR A 656 -5.68 -15.62 -18.24
C THR A 656 -5.66 -16.97 -18.96
N GLU A 657 -5.18 -18.04 -18.32
CA GLU A 657 -5.17 -19.40 -18.88
C GLU A 657 -6.58 -20.00 -19.07
N ARG A 658 -7.60 -19.41 -18.44
CA ARG A 658 -9.00 -19.85 -18.56
C ARG A 658 -9.79 -19.10 -19.63
N MET A 659 -9.25 -18.02 -20.20
CA MET A 659 -9.95 -17.14 -21.17
C MET A 659 -10.59 -17.93 -22.32
N GLY A 660 -9.85 -18.82 -22.97
CA GLY A 660 -10.34 -19.63 -24.07
C GLY A 660 -11.53 -20.52 -23.71
N SER A 661 -11.59 -21.03 -22.48
CA SER A 661 -12.66 -21.93 -22.00
C SER A 661 -13.82 -21.24 -21.27
N ALA A 662 -13.62 -20.02 -20.76
CA ALA A 662 -14.59 -19.32 -19.92
C ALA A 662 -15.82 -18.84 -20.71
N ASP A 663 -17.02 -18.90 -20.13
CA ASP A 663 -18.20 -18.29 -20.73
C ASP A 663 -18.22 -16.78 -20.43
N LEU A 664 -17.68 -15.98 -21.36
CA LEU A 664 -17.57 -14.53 -21.18
C LEU A 664 -18.93 -13.82 -21.16
N ALA A 665 -19.99 -14.43 -21.71
CA ALA A 665 -21.32 -13.82 -21.76
C ALA A 665 -21.95 -13.62 -20.36
N LYS A 666 -21.40 -14.25 -19.33
CA LYS A 666 -21.79 -14.04 -17.92
C LYS A 666 -21.40 -12.67 -17.37
N TYR A 667 -20.41 -12.02 -17.99
CA TYR A 667 -19.84 -10.77 -17.49
C TYR A 667 -20.34 -9.59 -18.30
N THR A 668 -20.69 -8.50 -17.60
CA THR A 668 -21.00 -7.22 -18.23
C THR A 668 -19.73 -6.39 -18.42
N VAL A 669 -18.74 -6.60 -17.55
CA VAL A 669 -17.45 -5.87 -17.55
C VAL A 669 -16.30 -6.87 -17.45
N ILE A 670 -15.27 -6.66 -18.26
CA ILE A 670 -13.97 -7.30 -18.11
C ILE A 670 -12.95 -6.20 -17.82
N ALA A 671 -12.21 -6.34 -16.72
CA ALA A 671 -11.08 -5.49 -16.37
C ALA A 671 -9.78 -6.17 -16.83
N MET A 672 -8.99 -5.44 -17.61
CA MET A 672 -7.70 -5.85 -18.15
C MET A 672 -6.63 -4.87 -17.66
N PRO A 673 -6.06 -5.10 -16.46
CA PRO A 673 -5.03 -4.23 -15.87
C PRO A 673 -3.78 -4.15 -16.76
N ASN A 674 -2.82 -3.29 -16.41
CA ASN A 674 -1.51 -3.30 -17.02
C ASN A 674 -0.88 -4.71 -16.98
N GLY A 675 -0.23 -5.11 -18.07
CA GLY A 675 0.29 -6.45 -18.22
C GLY A 675 0.84 -6.71 -19.62
N THR A 676 1.69 -7.73 -19.75
CA THR A 676 2.26 -8.15 -21.03
C THR A 676 1.32 -9.04 -21.83
N TYR A 677 0.46 -9.81 -21.15
CA TYR A 677 -0.50 -10.76 -21.73
C TYR A 677 0.08 -11.67 -22.83
N THR A 678 1.36 -12.03 -22.72
CA THR A 678 2.08 -12.85 -23.72
C THR A 678 1.53 -14.27 -23.86
N ASN A 679 0.72 -14.70 -22.90
CA ASN A 679 0.08 -16.01 -22.86
C ASN A 679 -1.32 -16.03 -23.52
N LEU A 680 -1.91 -14.87 -23.86
CA LEU A 680 -3.16 -14.82 -24.61
C LEU A 680 -2.88 -14.92 -26.12
N ASP A 681 -3.49 -15.89 -26.78
CA ASP A 681 -3.33 -16.08 -28.22
C ASP A 681 -4.37 -15.28 -29.04
N SER A 682 -4.28 -15.36 -30.37
CA SER A 682 -5.24 -14.69 -31.26
C SER A 682 -6.68 -15.21 -31.12
N ASN A 683 -6.88 -16.44 -30.65
CA ASN A 683 -8.22 -16.99 -30.40
C ASN A 683 -8.83 -16.39 -29.13
N ASP A 684 -8.05 -16.29 -28.04
CA ASP A 684 -8.46 -15.66 -26.79
C ASP A 684 -8.85 -14.19 -27.03
N LEU A 685 -8.01 -13.46 -27.77
CA LEU A 685 -8.27 -12.06 -28.11
C LEU A 685 -9.41 -11.91 -29.12
N GLY A 686 -9.57 -12.85 -30.05
CA GLY A 686 -10.72 -12.90 -30.96
C GLY A 686 -12.04 -13.12 -30.21
N LYS A 687 -12.03 -13.99 -29.19
CA LYS A 687 -13.17 -14.22 -28.30
C LYS A 687 -13.51 -12.98 -27.47
N LEU A 688 -12.49 -12.30 -26.93
CA LEU A 688 -12.67 -11.02 -26.25
C LEU A 688 -13.29 -9.98 -27.19
N LYS A 689 -12.76 -9.85 -28.41
CA LYS A 689 -13.28 -8.96 -29.46
C LYS A 689 -14.75 -9.22 -29.78
N ASN A 690 -15.14 -10.50 -29.88
CA ASN A 690 -16.53 -10.89 -30.10
C ASN A 690 -17.44 -10.55 -28.91
N TRP A 691 -16.97 -10.76 -27.68
CA TRP A 691 -17.71 -10.39 -26.47
C TRP A 691 -17.93 -8.87 -26.37
N ILE A 692 -16.90 -8.06 -26.63
CA ILE A 692 -17.03 -6.60 -26.71
C ILE A 692 -18.06 -6.24 -27.79
N SER A 693 -17.91 -6.79 -29.00
CA SER A 693 -18.83 -6.54 -30.12
C SER A 693 -20.30 -6.83 -29.78
N ALA A 694 -20.54 -7.81 -28.89
CA ALA A 694 -21.86 -8.19 -28.43
C ALA A 694 -22.49 -7.24 -27.38
N GLY A 695 -21.71 -6.29 -26.83
CA GLY A 695 -22.19 -5.32 -25.84
C GLY A 695 -21.40 -5.30 -24.53
N GLY A 696 -20.30 -6.03 -24.42
CA GLY A 696 -19.43 -6.01 -23.24
C GLY A 696 -18.64 -4.71 -23.10
N THR A 697 -18.35 -4.34 -21.84
CA THR A 697 -17.50 -3.18 -21.51
C THR A 697 -16.12 -3.66 -21.07
N LEU A 698 -15.09 -3.44 -21.88
CA LEU A 698 -13.71 -3.68 -21.50
C LEU A 698 -13.12 -2.42 -20.86
N ILE A 699 -12.55 -2.54 -19.66
CA ILE A 699 -11.74 -1.50 -19.03
C ILE A 699 -10.28 -1.95 -19.12
N ALA A 700 -9.44 -1.18 -19.80
CA ALA A 700 -8.04 -1.56 -20.04
C ALA A 700 -7.07 -0.43 -19.68
N ARG A 701 -5.87 -0.81 -19.22
CA ARG A 701 -4.82 0.15 -18.83
C ARG A 701 -3.42 -0.26 -19.29
N GLY A 702 -2.59 0.75 -19.57
CA GLY A 702 -1.15 0.59 -19.75
C GLY A 702 -0.82 -0.30 -20.94
N ASN A 703 0.07 -1.28 -20.73
CA ASN A 703 0.49 -2.18 -21.79
C ASN A 703 -0.64 -3.09 -22.33
N ALA A 704 -1.75 -3.26 -21.60
CA ALA A 704 -2.95 -3.89 -22.17
C ALA A 704 -3.44 -3.16 -23.43
N LEU A 705 -3.36 -1.82 -23.46
CA LEU A 705 -3.72 -1.03 -24.63
C LEU A 705 -2.81 -1.34 -25.83
N SER A 706 -1.51 -1.53 -25.59
CA SER A 706 -0.54 -1.95 -26.61
C SER A 706 -0.87 -3.34 -27.17
N VAL A 707 -1.29 -4.28 -26.31
CA VAL A 707 -1.72 -5.63 -26.72
C VAL A 707 -2.98 -5.56 -27.58
N LEU A 708 -3.99 -4.78 -27.18
CA LEU A 708 -5.22 -4.59 -27.96
C LEU A 708 -4.93 -3.97 -29.33
N ASN A 709 -4.01 -3.00 -29.39
CA ASN A 709 -3.58 -2.35 -30.63
C ASN A 709 -2.85 -3.33 -31.56
N LYS A 710 -1.86 -4.07 -31.02
CA LYS A 710 -1.04 -5.04 -31.77
C LYS A 710 -1.88 -6.15 -32.40
N HIS A 711 -2.93 -6.60 -31.73
CA HIS A 711 -3.82 -7.66 -32.20
C HIS A 711 -5.09 -7.13 -32.89
N GLU A 712 -5.13 -5.84 -33.22
CA GLU A 712 -6.23 -5.20 -33.95
C GLU A 712 -7.61 -5.44 -33.31
N VAL A 713 -7.65 -5.51 -31.97
CA VAL A 713 -8.93 -5.55 -31.23
C VAL A 713 -9.57 -4.18 -31.30
N VAL A 714 -8.81 -3.13 -30.96
CA VAL A 714 -9.13 -1.70 -31.06
C VAL A 714 -7.83 -0.92 -31.27
N THR A 715 -7.86 0.16 -32.05
CA THR A 715 -6.68 0.97 -32.38
C THR A 715 -6.54 2.21 -31.48
N PHE A 716 -5.32 2.43 -30.99
CA PHE A 716 -4.92 3.59 -30.19
C PHE A 716 -3.69 4.26 -30.80
N ASP A 717 -3.70 5.59 -30.89
CA ASP A 717 -2.58 6.39 -31.38
C ASP A 717 -1.79 6.93 -30.19
N PHE A 718 -0.52 6.56 -30.06
CA PHE A 718 0.36 7.03 -28.99
C PHE A 718 1.35 8.07 -29.52
N ARG A 719 1.55 9.14 -28.75
CA ARG A 719 2.64 10.09 -28.95
C ARG A 719 3.94 9.45 -28.48
N LYS A 720 4.96 9.51 -29.32
CA LYS A 720 6.28 8.93 -29.07
C LYS A 720 7.35 9.82 -29.68
N GLU A 721 8.58 9.64 -29.20
CA GLU A 721 9.78 10.26 -29.78
C GLU A 721 9.95 9.81 -31.25
N ASP A 722 10.51 10.69 -32.06
CA ASP A 722 10.86 10.40 -33.44
C ASP A 722 12.04 9.43 -33.48
N GLU A 723 11.78 8.18 -33.85
CA GLU A 723 12.80 7.12 -33.93
C GLU A 723 13.88 7.42 -34.99
N ASP A 724 13.58 8.29 -35.97
CA ASP A 724 14.47 8.69 -37.06
C ASP A 724 15.33 9.93 -36.73
N ALA A 725 15.17 10.52 -35.54
CA ALA A 725 15.99 11.65 -35.10
C ALA A 725 17.49 11.26 -35.06
N LYS A 726 18.36 12.15 -35.57
CA LYS A 726 19.82 11.92 -35.56
C LYS A 726 20.30 11.79 -34.12
N LYS A 727 20.78 10.59 -33.76
CA LYS A 727 21.41 10.33 -32.47
C LYS A 727 22.88 10.73 -32.53
N GLU A 728 23.26 11.67 -31.68
CA GLU A 728 24.66 12.06 -31.50
C GLU A 728 25.36 11.05 -30.57
N LEU A 729 26.69 10.97 -30.68
CA LEU A 729 27.49 10.20 -29.72
C LEU A 729 27.33 10.84 -28.34
N GLN A 730 26.85 10.05 -27.37
CA GLN A 730 26.72 10.44 -25.97
C GLN A 730 27.76 9.70 -25.12
N PRO A 731 28.32 10.30 -24.07
CA PRO A 731 29.14 9.59 -23.10
C PRO A 731 28.38 8.40 -22.50
N TYR A 732 29.04 7.24 -22.42
CA TYR A 732 28.42 6.02 -21.87
C TYR A 732 28.01 6.19 -20.39
N GLU A 733 28.80 6.95 -19.63
CA GLU A 733 28.54 7.24 -18.21
C GLU A 733 27.20 7.98 -17.97
N ASP A 734 26.72 8.71 -18.98
CA ASP A 734 25.46 9.45 -18.88
C ASP A 734 24.24 8.59 -19.19
N TYR A 735 24.41 7.33 -19.66
CA TYR A 735 23.29 6.49 -20.09
C TYR A 735 22.22 6.33 -19.00
N VAL A 736 22.63 5.96 -17.77
CA VAL A 736 21.69 5.75 -16.65
C VAL A 736 20.99 7.05 -16.27
N LYS A 737 21.72 8.17 -16.25
CA LYS A 737 21.16 9.49 -15.93
C LYS A 737 20.17 9.94 -16.98
N ASN A 738 20.55 9.90 -18.26
CA ASN A 738 19.72 10.36 -19.37
C ASN A 738 18.47 9.48 -19.57
N THR A 739 18.61 8.16 -19.45
CA THR A 739 17.46 7.25 -19.59
C THR A 739 16.55 7.29 -18.37
N GLY A 740 17.12 7.33 -17.16
CA GLY A 740 16.34 7.40 -15.93
C GLY A 740 15.58 8.73 -15.80
N ALA A 741 16.19 9.86 -16.17
CA ALA A 741 15.55 11.18 -16.16
C ALA A 741 14.39 11.26 -17.15
N ARG A 742 14.31 10.37 -18.14
CA ARG A 742 13.18 10.27 -19.07
C ARG A 742 12.01 9.49 -18.50
N LEU A 743 12.12 8.84 -17.34
CA LEU A 743 11.03 8.06 -16.74
C LEU A 743 10.06 8.97 -15.97
N THR A 744 8.77 8.88 -16.29
CA THR A 744 7.71 9.52 -15.49
C THR A 744 7.36 8.61 -14.31
N ARG A 745 7.91 8.92 -13.14
CA ARG A 745 7.75 8.14 -11.91
C ARG A 745 6.85 8.87 -10.92
N GLY A 746 5.60 8.45 -10.86
CA GLY A 746 4.59 8.93 -9.93
C GLY A 746 4.46 10.45 -9.90
N THR A 747 3.81 10.99 -10.92
CA THR A 747 3.63 12.43 -11.15
C THR A 747 2.13 12.77 -11.18
N ILE A 748 1.77 13.90 -10.58
CA ILE A 748 0.39 14.38 -10.53
C ILE A 748 0.17 15.40 -11.65
N PHE A 749 -0.87 15.17 -12.44
CA PHE A 749 -1.24 16.00 -13.58
C PHE A 749 -2.59 16.70 -13.38
N ASN A 750 -2.66 17.96 -13.82
CA ASN A 750 -3.89 18.70 -14.06
C ASN A 750 -4.60 18.14 -15.31
N ALA A 751 -5.86 17.77 -15.14
CA ALA A 751 -6.71 17.30 -16.21
C ALA A 751 -8.08 17.99 -16.18
N LYS A 752 -8.79 17.91 -17.32
CA LYS A 752 -10.14 18.41 -17.51
C LYS A 752 -11.06 17.28 -17.91
N LEU A 753 -12.02 17.00 -17.03
CA LEU A 753 -13.07 16.00 -17.13
C LEU A 753 -14.35 16.63 -17.69
N ASP A 754 -14.95 15.97 -18.68
CA ASP A 754 -16.32 16.26 -19.07
C ASP A 754 -17.30 15.64 -18.06
N ILE A 755 -17.78 16.45 -17.12
CA ILE A 755 -18.75 16.03 -16.09
C ILE A 755 -20.16 15.73 -16.63
N SER A 756 -20.41 15.99 -17.92
CA SER A 756 -21.64 15.56 -18.60
C SER A 756 -21.55 14.17 -19.21
N HIS A 757 -20.33 13.66 -19.42
CA HIS A 757 -20.08 12.31 -19.88
C HIS A 757 -20.40 11.31 -18.75
N PRO A 758 -20.92 10.09 -19.02
CA PRO A 758 -21.21 9.11 -17.96
C PRO A 758 -20.02 8.77 -17.06
N LEU A 759 -18.80 8.83 -17.60
CA LEU A 759 -17.55 8.66 -16.83
C LEU A 759 -17.23 9.83 -15.90
N GLY A 760 -17.84 11.00 -16.12
CA GLY A 760 -17.74 12.19 -15.27
C GLY A 760 -18.91 12.41 -14.31
N TYR A 761 -19.86 11.48 -14.21
CA TYR A 761 -20.95 11.60 -13.23
C TYR A 761 -20.43 11.58 -11.79
N GLY A 762 -21.08 12.39 -10.94
CA GLY A 762 -20.70 12.55 -9.53
C GLY A 762 -19.53 13.50 -9.27
N TYR A 763 -18.98 14.13 -10.31
CA TYR A 763 -18.01 15.20 -10.18
C TYR A 763 -18.70 16.56 -10.34
N SER A 764 -18.43 17.49 -9.42
CA SER A 764 -18.98 18.85 -9.46
C SER A 764 -18.10 19.86 -10.18
N LYS A 765 -16.82 19.53 -10.42
CA LYS A 765 -15.84 20.36 -11.11
C LYS A 765 -15.24 19.60 -12.29
N SER A 766 -14.91 20.34 -13.35
CA SER A 766 -14.25 19.75 -14.53
C SER A 766 -12.76 19.55 -14.29
N GLU A 767 -12.15 20.38 -13.46
CA GLU A 767 -10.76 20.31 -13.07
C GLU A 767 -10.57 19.14 -12.10
N ILE A 768 -9.60 18.28 -12.41
CA ILE A 768 -9.26 17.12 -11.58
C ILE A 768 -7.76 16.84 -11.65
N TYR A 769 -7.24 16.21 -10.62
CA TYR A 769 -5.89 15.66 -10.60
C TYR A 769 -5.87 14.19 -11.00
N SER A 770 -4.85 13.78 -11.73
CA SER A 770 -4.66 12.40 -12.17
C SER A 770 -3.21 11.95 -11.97
N PHE A 771 -3.01 10.65 -11.79
CA PHE A 771 -1.70 10.07 -11.44
C PHE A 771 -1.12 9.21 -12.53
N ARG A 772 0.15 9.46 -12.85
CA ARG A 772 0.87 8.69 -13.86
C ARG A 772 2.20 8.16 -13.34
N ASN A 773 2.49 6.92 -13.73
CA ASN A 773 3.71 6.20 -13.37
C ASN A 773 4.34 5.46 -14.57
N ASP A 774 4.03 5.90 -15.79
CA ASP A 774 4.60 5.37 -17.03
C ASP A 774 4.74 6.46 -18.11
N ASN A 775 5.36 6.10 -19.23
CA ASN A 775 5.63 7.00 -20.36
C ASN A 775 4.67 6.74 -21.56
N GLN A 776 3.47 6.23 -21.31
CA GLN A 776 2.49 6.08 -22.39
C GLN A 776 1.70 7.38 -22.54
N PHE A 777 1.71 8.01 -23.72
CA PHE A 777 0.99 9.26 -23.98
C PHE A 777 -0.02 9.05 -25.10
N LEU A 778 -1.31 9.04 -24.79
CA LEU A 778 -2.36 8.74 -25.77
C LEU A 778 -2.76 10.02 -26.51
N ALA A 779 -2.69 10.01 -27.85
CA ALA A 779 -3.19 11.12 -28.64
C ALA A 779 -4.72 11.24 -28.51
N PRO A 780 -5.26 12.47 -28.46
CA PRO A 780 -6.70 12.66 -28.40
C PRO A 780 -7.35 12.12 -29.67
N SER A 781 -8.50 11.45 -29.52
CA SER A 781 -9.31 10.99 -30.63
C SER A 781 -9.82 12.19 -31.44
N LYS A 782 -9.97 11.98 -32.76
CA LYS A 782 -10.60 12.97 -33.66
C LYS A 782 -12.07 13.21 -33.31
N ASN A 783 -12.74 12.22 -32.73
CA ASN A 783 -14.07 12.41 -32.15
C ASN A 783 -13.91 13.12 -30.79
N PRO A 784 -14.34 14.38 -30.65
CA PRO A 784 -14.10 15.15 -29.43
C PRO A 784 -14.82 14.56 -28.21
N TYR A 785 -15.93 13.83 -28.42
CA TYR A 785 -16.69 13.20 -27.34
C TYR A 785 -16.05 11.91 -26.82
N SER A 786 -15.11 11.33 -27.57
CA SER A 786 -14.41 10.10 -27.20
C SER A 786 -13.26 10.33 -26.23
N ASN A 787 -13.03 11.56 -25.77
CA ASN A 787 -11.97 11.93 -24.83
C ASN A 787 -12.55 12.52 -23.52
N PRO A 788 -13.15 11.70 -22.63
CA PRO A 788 -13.79 12.22 -21.42
C PRO A 788 -12.83 12.93 -20.47
N LEU A 789 -11.53 12.61 -20.52
CA LEU A 789 -10.49 13.24 -19.71
C LEU A 789 -9.29 13.61 -20.60
N LEU A 790 -9.01 14.90 -20.69
CA LEU A 790 -7.83 15.45 -21.36
C LEU A 790 -6.93 16.11 -20.32
N TYR A 791 -5.62 15.99 -20.49
CA TYR A 791 -4.72 16.88 -19.76
C TYR A 791 -4.85 18.32 -20.23
N THR A 792 -4.50 19.25 -19.35
CA THR A 792 -4.47 20.67 -19.70
C THR A 792 -3.24 21.01 -20.57
N GLU A 793 -3.17 22.27 -21.01
CA GLU A 793 -1.98 22.81 -21.69
C GLU A 793 -0.76 22.93 -20.74
N SER A 794 -1.02 23.09 -19.44
CA SER A 794 -0.01 23.11 -18.37
C SER A 794 -0.25 21.92 -17.43
N PRO A 795 0.10 20.70 -17.88
CA PRO A 795 -0.43 19.50 -17.26
C PRO A 795 0.28 19.19 -15.93
N LEU A 796 1.51 19.61 -15.68
CA LEU A 796 2.21 19.30 -14.43
C LEU A 796 1.56 20.01 -13.23
N ALA A 797 1.08 19.24 -12.24
CA ALA A 797 0.56 19.78 -10.97
C ALA A 797 1.58 19.62 -9.83
N SER A 798 2.17 18.43 -9.70
CA SER A 798 3.19 18.11 -8.70
C SER A 798 4.03 16.93 -9.19
N GLY A 799 5.31 16.91 -8.87
CA GLY A 799 6.25 15.87 -9.26
C GLY A 799 7.19 16.29 -10.38
N TYR A 800 7.93 15.32 -10.89
CA TYR A 800 8.89 15.49 -11.96
C TYR A 800 8.37 14.89 -13.28
N ILE A 801 8.66 15.57 -14.39
CA ILE A 801 8.49 15.03 -15.73
C ILE A 801 9.57 15.62 -16.64
N HIS A 802 10.18 14.77 -17.48
CA HIS A 802 11.14 15.21 -18.48
C HIS A 802 10.50 16.22 -19.45
N PRO A 803 11.19 17.30 -19.88
CA PRO A 803 10.62 18.31 -20.76
C PRO A 803 9.99 17.76 -22.04
N GLU A 804 10.59 16.73 -22.64
CA GLU A 804 10.05 16.08 -23.85
C GLU A 804 8.74 15.33 -23.56
N ASN A 805 8.68 14.59 -22.46
CA ASN A 805 7.46 13.91 -22.02
C ASN A 805 6.37 14.93 -21.65
N LEU A 806 6.75 16.08 -21.10
CA LEU A 806 5.83 17.16 -20.79
C LEU A 806 5.14 17.64 -22.07
N GLU A 807 5.87 17.80 -23.19
CA GLU A 807 5.27 18.12 -24.49
C GLU A 807 4.31 17.02 -24.98
N PHE A 808 4.66 15.74 -24.79
CA PHE A 808 3.74 14.65 -25.12
C PHE A 808 2.48 14.66 -24.25
N ALA A 809 2.56 15.09 -23.00
CA ALA A 809 1.42 15.17 -22.08
C ALA A 809 0.42 16.27 -22.45
N LYS A 810 0.87 17.44 -22.93
CA LYS A 810 0.01 18.61 -23.19
C LYS A 810 -1.19 18.29 -24.08
N ASN A 811 -2.41 18.52 -23.59
CA ASN A 811 -3.65 18.25 -24.32
C ASN A 811 -3.77 16.80 -24.86
N SER A 812 -3.05 15.84 -24.28
CA SER A 812 -3.20 14.42 -24.59
C SER A 812 -4.36 13.81 -23.79
N ALA A 813 -4.85 12.64 -24.21
CA ALA A 813 -5.92 11.95 -23.52
C ALA A 813 -5.37 11.15 -22.34
N ALA A 814 -5.97 11.34 -21.16
CA ALA A 814 -5.76 10.48 -20.00
C ALA A 814 -6.78 9.34 -19.95
N LEU A 815 -7.96 9.57 -20.55
CA LEU A 815 -9.04 8.59 -20.73
C LEU A 815 -9.62 8.72 -22.14
N GLN A 816 -9.77 7.59 -22.82
CA GLN A 816 -10.41 7.54 -24.14
C GLN A 816 -11.41 6.39 -24.22
N VAL A 817 -12.50 6.60 -24.97
CA VAL A 817 -13.54 5.57 -25.16
C VAL A 817 -13.63 5.20 -26.64
N LYS A 818 -13.58 3.90 -26.91
CA LYS A 818 -13.70 3.31 -28.23
C LYS A 818 -14.95 2.45 -28.33
N SER A 819 -15.60 2.46 -29.48
CA SER A 819 -16.73 1.58 -29.77
C SER A 819 -16.27 0.38 -30.59
N LEU A 820 -16.74 -0.81 -30.21
CA LEU A 820 -16.62 -1.99 -31.04
C LEU A 820 -17.95 -2.74 -31.02
N GLY A 821 -18.62 -2.78 -32.16
CA GLY A 821 -20.00 -3.28 -32.25
C GLY A 821 -20.93 -2.49 -31.31
N ARG A 822 -21.58 -3.19 -30.36
CA ARG A 822 -22.39 -2.55 -29.31
C ARG A 822 -21.62 -2.20 -28.05
N GLY A 823 -20.47 -2.83 -27.81
CA GLY A 823 -19.70 -2.66 -26.58
C GLY A 823 -18.81 -1.43 -26.59
N LYS A 824 -18.02 -1.32 -25.52
CA LYS A 824 -17.11 -0.20 -25.27
C LYS A 824 -15.77 -0.71 -24.79
N VAL A 825 -14.71 -0.03 -25.21
CA VAL A 825 -13.38 -0.16 -24.62
C VAL A 825 -13.03 1.18 -23.97
N ILE A 826 -12.88 1.18 -22.66
CA ILE A 826 -12.56 2.35 -21.84
C ILE A 826 -11.07 2.24 -21.50
N ALA A 827 -10.26 3.11 -22.11
CA ALA A 827 -8.81 3.07 -22.03
C ALA A 827 -8.31 4.13 -21.05
N PHE A 828 -7.81 3.68 -19.91
CA PHE A 828 -7.09 4.51 -18.94
C PHE A 828 -5.60 4.46 -19.24
N VAL A 829 -4.96 5.63 -19.28
CA VAL A 829 -3.49 5.70 -19.30
C VAL A 829 -2.97 5.86 -17.87
N ASP A 830 -3.64 6.68 -17.10
CA ASP A 830 -3.32 6.95 -15.69
C ASP A 830 -3.83 5.84 -14.79
N SER A 831 -3.25 5.69 -13.59
CA SER A 831 -3.73 4.70 -12.62
C SER A 831 -4.87 5.29 -11.81
N PRO A 832 -6.13 4.84 -12.00
CA PRO A 832 -7.26 5.40 -11.28
C PRO A 832 -7.35 4.90 -9.83
N ASN A 833 -6.68 3.79 -9.50
CA ASN A 833 -6.83 3.07 -8.23
C ASN A 833 -5.53 3.01 -7.41
N PHE A 834 -4.51 3.76 -7.83
CA PHE A 834 -3.13 3.63 -7.35
C PHE A 834 -3.03 3.59 -5.82
N ARG A 835 -2.45 2.51 -5.29
CA ARG A 835 -2.17 2.29 -3.86
C ARG A 835 -3.35 2.57 -2.92
N ALA A 836 -4.58 2.40 -3.41
CA ALA A 836 -5.80 2.68 -2.67
C ALA A 836 -5.97 4.16 -2.20
N ILE A 837 -5.09 5.10 -2.56
CA ILE A 837 -5.21 6.50 -2.11
C ILE A 837 -5.84 7.44 -3.14
N TRP A 838 -6.04 6.98 -4.37
CA TRP A 838 -6.62 7.79 -5.45
C TRP A 838 -8.16 7.81 -5.42
N TYR A 839 -8.72 8.28 -4.30
CA TYR A 839 -10.16 8.49 -4.09
C TYR A 839 -10.77 9.45 -5.13
N GLY A 840 -9.96 10.36 -5.69
CA GLY A 840 -10.39 11.28 -6.72
C GLY A 840 -10.74 10.59 -8.03
N THR A 841 -9.87 9.70 -8.52
CA THR A 841 -10.02 9.07 -9.85
C THR A 841 -10.65 7.68 -9.80
N ASN A 842 -10.66 6.98 -8.67
CA ASN A 842 -11.29 5.66 -8.59
C ASN A 842 -12.83 5.71 -8.77
N LYS A 843 -13.50 6.84 -8.48
CA LYS A 843 -14.91 7.05 -8.84
C LYS A 843 -15.12 6.97 -10.35
N MET A 844 -14.19 7.46 -11.16
CA MET A 844 -14.22 7.34 -12.62
C MET A 844 -14.11 5.88 -13.07
N TYR A 845 -13.32 5.06 -12.38
CA TYR A 845 -13.26 3.61 -12.62
C TYR A 845 -14.58 2.92 -12.27
N LEU A 846 -15.22 3.32 -11.17
CA LEU A 846 -16.56 2.85 -10.81
C LEU A 846 -17.61 3.31 -11.84
N ASN A 847 -17.53 4.54 -12.35
CA ASN A 847 -18.39 5.00 -13.43
C ASN A 847 -18.24 4.13 -14.70
N ALA A 848 -17.03 3.68 -15.01
CA ALA A 848 -16.79 2.76 -16.12
C ALA A 848 -17.48 1.40 -15.92
N ILE A 849 -17.56 0.92 -14.68
CA ILE A 849 -18.25 -0.34 -14.35
C ILE A 849 -19.77 -0.20 -14.43
N PHE A 850 -20.34 0.86 -13.83
CA PHE A 850 -21.78 1.02 -13.68
C PHE A 850 -22.47 1.67 -14.89
N PHE A 851 -21.76 2.52 -15.62
CA PHE A 851 -22.32 3.32 -16.72
C PHE A 851 -21.64 3.09 -18.07
N GLY A 852 -20.62 2.23 -18.14
CA GLY A 852 -19.86 2.01 -19.37
C GLY A 852 -20.73 1.55 -20.55
N ASP A 853 -21.75 0.72 -20.30
CA ASP A 853 -22.68 0.25 -21.35
C ASP A 853 -23.72 1.29 -21.78
N LEU A 854 -23.87 2.39 -21.02
CA LEU A 854 -24.76 3.52 -21.31
C LEU A 854 -24.10 4.61 -22.17
N ILE A 855 -22.78 4.53 -22.38
CA ILE A 855 -22.08 5.47 -23.26
C ILE A 855 -22.63 5.33 -24.68
N LYS A 856 -23.12 6.43 -25.24
CA LYS A 856 -23.71 6.44 -26.59
C LYS A 856 -22.66 6.05 -27.63
N SER A 857 -22.98 5.13 -28.54
CA SER A 857 -21.99 4.65 -29.52
C SER A 857 -21.43 5.75 -30.43
N GLY A 858 -22.19 6.82 -30.71
CA GLY A 858 -21.71 7.97 -31.49
C GLY A 858 -20.75 8.91 -30.74
N THR A 859 -20.61 8.76 -29.42
CA THR A 859 -19.67 9.54 -28.60
C THR A 859 -18.39 8.77 -28.29
N ALA A 860 -18.21 7.60 -28.90
CA ALA A 860 -17.02 6.77 -28.81
C ALA A 860 -16.43 6.59 -30.21
N ASP A 861 -15.11 6.41 -30.30
CA ASP A 861 -14.36 6.38 -31.57
C ASP A 861 -14.28 5.00 -32.20
#